data_AF-A0A3B6KJ45-F1
#
_entry.id   AF-A0A3B6KJ45-F1
#
_cell.length_a   1.000
_cell.length_b   1.000
_cell.length_c   1.000
_cell.angle_alpha   90.00
_cell.angle_beta   90.00
_cell.angle_gamma   90.00
#
_symmetry.space_group_name_H-M   'P 1'
#
loop_
_entity.id
_entity.type
_entity.pdbx_description
1 polymer ?
#
loop_
_entity_poly.entity_id
_entity_poly.type
_entity_poly.pdbx_seq_one_letter_code
_entity_poly.pdbx_strand_id
1 'polypeptide(L)'
;MDGPGSGHQMDSYFSRGPKIRSRSIRMAAAGMMSQSERLKNIGRVFQEDLKSISLKIYDPQDPFLTRMNRLFVFSCIISVATDPLFFYLPSVNVTQSNTCIGFKRELAVATTAVRTAIDFFYLARIVLQFHTAFIAPSSRVFGRGELVVDHGDIARRYLRRFFVVDLLSVLPLPQIQMVKFFMRPKNADLLPIKTALFFNVLTQYLPRLLRFYPITAELRRTTGVFAETAFAGAAFYLLLYMLCSHMVGSFWYLLAVERLDDCWREKCAGLKFHQCRIYMYCGGKQEGDEDDFMKWRTMIRQVLAQECAPVDNNGTGFSYGIYTSAITSGVTHTNDLVPKILYCLWWGLQNLSSGAQGLETTHYKGEALFAIILAVFGLILMALLIGNMQTYLQSMTLRMEEMRLKRRDSEQWMRHRDLPDDLRERVWRHNQYKWLETRGVDEDGLVSCLPKDIRRDVKRHLCLRLVRRVPLFANMDERLLDAICERLKPSLCTETTYVVREGEPVDEMLFIIRGRLESSTTDGGRTGFFNKGLLKEGDFCGEELLTWALDPKAAANLPLSTRSVKALSEVEGFALHADELKFVAGQFRRLHSKQLQQTFRFYSQQWRTWASCFIQAAWRRYQKRKAAEHRRREEEEMYAAEMASASSSSQITTAFLVSRFAKNAMRGVQRQRSLQEERLILLAKPSD
;
A
#
# COMPACT_ATOMS: atom_id res chain seq x y z
N MET A 1 -26.16 -49.69 -68.47
CA MET A 1 -27.29 -49.27 -69.41
C MET A 1 -27.03 -47.86 -69.95
N ASP A 2 -26.07 -47.93 -70.97
CA ASP A 2 -25.95 -47.50 -72.37
C ASP A 2 -25.86 -45.96 -72.45
N GLY A 3 -24.58 -45.45 -72.56
CA GLY A 3 -23.75 -44.84 -73.62
C GLY A 3 -24.11 -43.36 -73.83
N PRO A 4 -23.16 -42.55 -74.42
CA PRO A 4 -21.82 -41.94 -74.50
C PRO A 4 -21.82 -40.67 -75.36
N GLY A 5 -21.02 -39.73 -74.97
CA GLY A 5 -20.37 -39.16 -76.19
C GLY A 5 -19.47 -37.98 -75.82
N SER A 6 -18.16 -38.21 -75.85
CA SER A 6 -16.95 -38.04 -76.68
C SER A 6 -16.86 -36.62 -77.25
N GLY A 7 -15.91 -35.85 -76.83
CA GLY A 7 -15.00 -35.31 -77.88
C GLY A 7 -14.06 -34.26 -77.30
N HIS A 8 -12.77 -34.65 -77.11
CA HIS A 8 -11.51 -34.39 -77.86
C HIS A 8 -10.84 -33.11 -77.33
N GLN A 9 -9.77 -33.29 -76.60
CA GLN A 9 -8.31 -33.16 -76.44
C GLN A 9 -7.68 -32.35 -77.58
N MET A 10 -6.97 -31.24 -77.30
CA MET A 10 -5.52 -31.06 -77.06
C MET A 10 -4.91 -30.23 -78.19
N ASP A 11 -4.25 -29.09 -77.85
CA ASP A 11 -2.77 -29.03 -77.95
C ASP A 11 -2.32 -27.57 -77.92
N SER A 12 -1.52 -27.24 -76.92
CA SER A 12 -0.07 -27.14 -77.28
C SER A 12 0.59 -26.07 -76.41
N TYR A 13 1.44 -26.47 -75.49
CA TYR A 13 2.81 -26.84 -75.10
C TYR A 13 3.81 -25.79 -75.59
N PHE A 14 4.49 -25.02 -74.68
CA PHE A 14 5.97 -25.03 -74.62
C PHE A 14 6.42 -24.63 -73.21
N SER A 15 6.97 -25.62 -72.42
CA SER A 15 8.40 -26.01 -72.27
C SER A 15 8.88 -25.70 -70.85
N ARG A 16 9.06 -26.78 -70.03
CA ARG A 16 10.36 -27.36 -69.60
C ARG A 16 10.29 -27.67 -68.10
N GLY A 17 10.11 -28.94 -67.72
CA GLY A 17 10.65 -30.17 -67.10
C GLY A 17 11.28 -29.89 -65.72
N PRO A 18 11.40 -30.94 -64.81
CA PRO A 18 10.87 -32.17 -64.22
C PRO A 18 10.55 -32.00 -62.73
N LYS A 19 9.33 -32.35 -62.35
CA LYS A 19 8.65 -32.99 -61.21
C LYS A 19 9.45 -34.18 -60.66
N ILE A 20 9.97 -33.94 -59.41
CA ILE A 20 9.64 -34.92 -58.34
C ILE A 20 10.23 -34.41 -57.02
N ARG A 21 9.36 -34.03 -56.05
CA ARG A 21 8.79 -34.46 -54.75
C ARG A 21 9.74 -34.05 -53.61
N SER A 22 9.29 -33.02 -52.79
CA SER A 22 9.51 -33.20 -51.34
C SER A 22 9.25 -31.88 -50.61
N ARG A 23 8.04 -31.71 -49.99
CA ARG A 23 7.92 -31.44 -48.54
C ARG A 23 8.45 -30.04 -48.20
N SER A 24 7.54 -29.06 -48.37
CA SER A 24 7.67 -27.98 -47.36
C SER A 24 7.07 -26.68 -47.92
N ILE A 25 5.68 -26.69 -47.98
CA ILE A 25 5.18 -25.32 -47.70
C ILE A 25 3.66 -25.38 -47.59
N ARG A 26 3.13 -26.33 -46.84
CA ARG A 26 1.74 -26.18 -46.36
C ARG A 26 1.75 -25.78 -44.88
N MET A 27 2.44 -24.70 -44.53
CA MET A 27 2.04 -24.05 -43.26
C MET A 27 1.95 -22.55 -43.46
N ALA A 28 1.31 -22.12 -44.49
CA ALA A 28 0.99 -20.68 -44.43
C ALA A 28 -0.40 -20.43 -45.02
N ALA A 29 -1.36 -21.30 -44.65
CA ALA A 29 -2.71 -20.77 -44.98
C ALA A 29 -3.72 -21.31 -43.95
N ALA A 30 -3.30 -21.42 -42.68
CA ALA A 30 -4.37 -21.57 -41.66
C ALA A 30 -4.16 -20.55 -40.54
N GLY A 31 -4.11 -19.31 -40.86
CA GLY A 31 -4.42 -18.43 -39.71
C GLY A 31 -4.47 -16.96 -40.16
N MET A 32 -5.31 -16.68 -41.06
CA MET A 32 -5.48 -15.20 -41.02
C MET A 32 -6.98 -14.88 -41.17
N MET A 33 -7.66 -15.13 -40.05
CA MET A 33 -9.02 -14.57 -39.88
C MET A 33 -9.06 -13.09 -40.30
N SER A 34 -9.66 -12.76 -41.48
CA SER A 34 -9.99 -11.46 -42.09
C SER A 34 -10.60 -10.48 -41.08
N GLN A 35 -9.84 -9.39 -40.67
CA GLN A 35 -10.17 -8.19 -39.86
C GLN A 35 -11.69 -7.94 -39.86
N SER A 36 -12.40 -8.41 -40.86
CA SER A 36 -13.87 -8.22 -40.96
C SER A 36 -14.63 -9.31 -40.18
N GLU A 37 -13.98 -10.50 -40.09
CA GLU A 37 -14.55 -11.62 -39.29
C GLU A 37 -14.21 -11.44 -37.80
N ARG A 38 -13.07 -10.73 -37.40
CA ARG A 38 -12.70 -10.30 -36.04
C ARG A 38 -13.63 -9.17 -35.55
N LEU A 39 -14.00 -8.32 -36.54
CA LEU A 39 -14.87 -7.18 -36.17
C LEU A 39 -16.33 -7.62 -36.05
N LYS A 40 -16.66 -8.66 -36.87
CA LYS A 40 -18.02 -9.22 -36.80
C LYS A 40 -18.17 -10.12 -35.55
N ASN A 41 -17.01 -10.76 -35.12
CA ASN A 41 -17.01 -11.57 -33.87
C ASN A 41 -16.94 -10.65 -32.64
N ILE A 42 -16.32 -9.46 -32.82
CA ILE A 42 -16.28 -8.44 -31.74
C ILE A 42 -17.68 -7.82 -31.57
N GLY A 43 -18.38 -7.73 -32.71
CA GLY A 43 -19.76 -7.19 -32.71
C GLY A 43 -20.76 -8.19 -32.17
N ARG A 44 -20.56 -9.54 -32.37
CA ARG A 44 -21.41 -10.61 -31.80
C ARG A 44 -21.06 -10.86 -30.33
N VAL A 45 -19.72 -10.56 -29.90
CA VAL A 45 -19.25 -10.64 -28.51
C VAL A 45 -19.79 -9.42 -27.73
N PHE A 46 -20.12 -8.30 -28.47
CA PHE A 46 -20.66 -7.09 -27.81
C PHE A 46 -22.19 -7.16 -27.76
N GLN A 47 -22.80 -7.92 -28.71
CA GLN A 47 -24.27 -8.07 -28.74
C GLN A 47 -24.73 -9.14 -27.72
N GLU A 48 -23.86 -10.18 -27.33
CA GLU A 48 -24.10 -11.11 -26.20
C GLU A 48 -23.83 -10.41 -24.86
N ASP A 49 -22.89 -9.39 -24.86
CA ASP A 49 -22.59 -8.57 -23.66
C ASP A 49 -23.69 -7.53 -23.42
N LEU A 50 -24.49 -7.20 -24.52
CA LEU A 50 -25.56 -6.19 -24.39
C LEU A 50 -26.89 -6.86 -24.03
N LYS A 51 -27.09 -8.27 -24.47
CA LYS A 51 -28.29 -9.05 -24.08
C LYS A 51 -28.12 -9.64 -22.68
N SER A 52 -26.84 -9.73 -22.08
CA SER A 52 -26.47 -10.15 -20.71
C SER A 52 -26.52 -8.94 -19.75
N ILE A 53 -26.75 -7.71 -20.28
CA ILE A 53 -26.95 -6.47 -19.49
C ILE A 53 -28.44 -6.29 -19.21
N SER A 54 -29.37 -7.27 -19.73
CA SER A 54 -30.82 -7.12 -19.52
C SER A 54 -31.24 -7.88 -18.25
N LEU A 55 -30.16 -8.44 -17.43
CA LEU A 55 -30.45 -8.98 -16.09
C LEU A 55 -29.36 -8.52 -15.11
N LYS A 56 -29.46 -7.35 -14.55
CA LYS A 56 -28.58 -6.56 -13.65
C LYS A 56 -27.58 -7.47 -12.91
N ILE A 57 -26.47 -8.06 -13.49
CA ILE A 57 -25.37 -8.80 -12.84
C ILE A 57 -24.36 -7.78 -12.31
N TYR A 58 -24.05 -8.05 -11.01
CA TYR A 58 -23.11 -7.11 -10.35
C TYR A 58 -21.66 -7.59 -10.49
N ASP A 59 -20.82 -6.60 -10.75
CA ASP A 59 -19.38 -6.87 -10.75
C ASP A 59 -18.84 -6.97 -9.31
N PRO A 60 -18.06 -8.04 -9.03
CA PRO A 60 -17.54 -8.25 -7.66
C PRO A 60 -16.73 -7.04 -7.16
N GLN A 61 -16.19 -6.18 -8.07
CA GLN A 61 -15.37 -5.03 -7.62
C GLN A 61 -16.22 -3.77 -7.56
N ASP A 62 -17.47 -3.90 -7.68
CA ASP A 62 -18.37 -2.74 -7.59
C ASP A 62 -18.40 -2.22 -6.14
N PRO A 63 -18.25 -0.87 -5.98
CA PRO A 63 -18.21 -0.26 -4.65
C PRO A 63 -19.48 -0.58 -3.84
N PHE A 64 -20.62 -0.66 -4.51
CA PHE A 64 -21.86 -1.02 -3.79
C PHE A 64 -21.74 -2.41 -3.15
N LEU A 65 -21.27 -3.41 -3.92
CA LEU A 65 -21.16 -4.79 -3.39
C LEU A 65 -20.10 -4.86 -2.29
N THR A 66 -19.05 -4.11 -2.46
CA THR A 66 -18.01 -4.11 -1.40
C THR A 66 -18.61 -3.54 -0.10
N ARG A 67 -19.37 -2.46 -0.21
CA ARG A 67 -20.03 -1.91 0.99
C ARG A 67 -21.03 -2.91 1.58
N MET A 68 -21.80 -3.56 0.73
CA MET A 68 -22.78 -4.54 1.24
C MET A 68 -22.08 -5.72 1.90
N ASN A 69 -20.97 -6.20 1.24
CA ASN A 69 -20.23 -7.33 1.85
C ASN A 69 -19.70 -6.93 3.23
N ARG A 70 -19.30 -5.66 3.40
CA ARG A 70 -18.87 -5.22 4.74
C ARG A 70 -20.05 -5.20 5.72
N LEU A 71 -21.16 -4.73 5.22
CA LEU A 71 -22.36 -4.73 6.09
C LEU A 71 -22.78 -6.15 6.46
N PHE A 72 -22.62 -7.08 5.48
CA PHE A 72 -23.01 -8.47 5.77
C PHE A 72 -22.08 -9.06 6.85
N VAL A 73 -20.82 -8.67 6.83
CA VAL A 73 -19.91 -9.19 7.86
C VAL A 73 -20.33 -8.64 9.23
N PHE A 74 -20.62 -7.37 9.23
CA PHE A 74 -21.08 -6.79 10.50
C PHE A 74 -22.38 -7.47 10.97
N SER A 75 -23.27 -7.64 10.09
CA SER A 75 -24.53 -8.34 10.46
C SER A 75 -24.24 -9.76 10.98
N CYS A 76 -23.22 -10.44 10.46
CA CYS A 76 -22.87 -11.80 10.94
C CYS A 76 -22.39 -11.74 12.39
N ILE A 77 -21.65 -10.69 12.68
CA ILE A 77 -21.16 -10.57 14.06
C ILE A 77 -22.34 -10.37 15.02
N ILE A 78 -23.24 -9.55 14.54
CA ILE A 78 -24.43 -9.32 15.39
C ILE A 78 -25.25 -10.61 15.51
N SER A 79 -25.32 -11.35 14.44
CA SER A 79 -26.10 -12.61 14.47
C SER A 79 -25.48 -13.60 15.46
N VAL A 80 -24.21 -13.76 15.44
CA VAL A 80 -23.54 -14.73 16.34
C VAL A 80 -23.64 -14.22 17.78
N ALA A 81 -23.69 -12.91 17.99
CA ALA A 81 -23.82 -12.35 19.35
C ALA A 81 -25.25 -12.56 19.89
N THR A 82 -26.26 -12.59 19.01
CA THR A 82 -27.67 -12.68 19.45
C THR A 82 -28.03 -14.13 19.78
N ASP A 83 -27.42 -15.15 19.20
CA ASP A 83 -27.82 -16.56 19.36
C ASP A 83 -27.66 -17.02 20.83
N PRO A 84 -26.62 -16.64 21.53
CA PRO A 84 -26.48 -17.09 22.91
C PRO A 84 -27.57 -16.50 23.82
N LEU A 85 -28.23 -15.45 23.35
CA LEU A 85 -29.32 -14.90 24.19
C LEU A 85 -30.44 -15.91 24.41
N PHE A 86 -30.64 -16.83 23.47
CA PHE A 86 -31.65 -17.89 23.67
C PHE A 86 -31.30 -18.79 24.85
N PHE A 87 -30.00 -18.83 25.19
CA PHE A 87 -29.60 -19.68 26.33
C PHE A 87 -29.95 -19.02 27.67
N TYR A 88 -30.26 -17.77 27.58
CA TYR A 88 -30.61 -17.09 28.86
C TYR A 88 -32.11 -17.10 29.08
N LEU A 89 -32.89 -17.71 28.15
CA LEU A 89 -34.37 -17.70 28.27
C LEU A 89 -34.82 -18.54 29.47
N PRO A 90 -34.26 -19.74 29.61
CA PRO A 90 -34.69 -20.51 30.80
C PRO A 90 -34.07 -19.94 32.08
N SER A 91 -34.94 -19.42 32.93
CA SER A 91 -34.48 -18.89 34.22
C SER A 91 -35.45 -19.27 35.33
N VAL A 92 -34.84 -19.22 36.52
CA VAL A 92 -35.67 -19.62 37.68
C VAL A 92 -36.49 -18.40 38.13
N ASN A 93 -37.80 -18.58 38.00
CA ASN A 93 -38.70 -17.50 38.43
C ASN A 93 -39.20 -17.74 39.86
N VAL A 94 -38.91 -16.67 40.62
CA VAL A 94 -39.36 -16.84 42.02
C VAL A 94 -40.54 -15.89 42.28
N THR A 95 -41.77 -16.52 42.44
CA THR A 95 -42.95 -15.72 42.79
C THR A 95 -43.32 -15.99 44.25
N GLN A 96 -44.14 -15.09 44.82
CA GLN A 96 -44.56 -15.24 46.24
C GLN A 96 -45.19 -16.62 46.48
N SER A 97 -45.63 -17.34 45.39
CA SER A 97 -46.43 -18.57 45.59
C SER A 97 -45.71 -19.79 45.03
N ASN A 98 -44.53 -19.67 44.20
CA ASN A 98 -43.93 -20.86 43.57
C ASN A 98 -42.59 -20.49 42.94
N THR A 99 -41.69 -21.40 43.06
CA THR A 99 -40.43 -21.28 42.32
C THR A 99 -40.38 -22.31 41.18
N CYS A 100 -40.26 -21.77 40.00
CA CYS A 100 -40.30 -22.70 38.86
C CYS A 100 -39.37 -22.19 37.76
N ILE A 101 -39.07 -23.10 36.80
CA ILE A 101 -38.22 -22.71 35.65
C ILE A 101 -39.13 -22.33 34.46
N GLY A 102 -39.00 -21.08 34.08
CA GLY A 102 -39.82 -20.62 32.94
C GLY A 102 -39.01 -19.74 31.99
N PHE A 103 -39.73 -19.37 30.89
CA PHE A 103 -39.08 -18.47 29.90
C PHE A 103 -39.59 -17.04 30.11
N LYS A 104 -38.68 -16.18 29.96
CA LYS A 104 -39.13 -14.77 30.00
C LYS A 104 -39.68 -14.34 28.62
N ARG A 105 -40.88 -13.85 28.66
CA ARG A 105 -41.58 -13.56 27.39
C ARG A 105 -40.97 -12.33 26.70
N GLU A 106 -40.55 -11.29 27.47
CA GLU A 106 -39.99 -10.06 26.86
C GLU A 106 -38.67 -10.37 26.14
N LEU A 107 -37.83 -11.11 26.76
CA LEU A 107 -36.54 -11.48 26.15
C LEU A 107 -36.75 -12.40 24.93
N ALA A 108 -37.74 -13.31 25.00
CA ALA A 108 -38.03 -14.23 23.86
C ALA A 108 -38.53 -13.44 22.65
N VAL A 109 -39.38 -12.37 22.91
CA VAL A 109 -39.89 -11.59 21.77
C VAL A 109 -38.75 -10.76 21.16
N ALA A 110 -37.99 -10.12 22.04
CA ALA A 110 -36.90 -9.27 21.52
C ALA A 110 -35.86 -10.09 20.75
N THR A 111 -35.40 -11.22 21.33
CA THR A 111 -34.36 -12.03 20.67
C THR A 111 -34.86 -12.65 19.37
N THR A 112 -36.10 -13.06 19.36
CA THR A 112 -36.67 -13.66 18.12
C THR A 112 -36.85 -12.56 17.06
N ALA A 113 -37.26 -11.35 17.47
CA ALA A 113 -37.46 -10.27 16.49
C ALA A 113 -36.12 -9.88 15.83
N VAL A 114 -35.10 -9.70 16.73
CA VAL A 114 -33.78 -9.30 16.18
C VAL A 114 -33.24 -10.42 15.28
N ARG A 115 -33.43 -11.57 15.71
CA ARG A 115 -32.93 -12.70 14.89
C ARG A 115 -33.66 -12.78 13.55
N THR A 116 -34.92 -12.64 13.49
CA THR A 116 -35.68 -12.70 12.23
C THR A 116 -35.26 -11.55 11.30
N ALA A 117 -35.03 -10.37 11.88
CA ALA A 117 -34.59 -9.23 11.05
C ALA A 117 -33.23 -9.53 10.39
N ILE A 118 -32.31 -10.15 11.16
CA ILE A 118 -30.97 -10.44 10.61
C ILE A 118 -31.05 -11.53 9.54
N ASP A 119 -31.92 -12.56 9.78
CA ASP A 119 -32.06 -13.64 8.79
C ASP A 119 -32.62 -13.10 7.47
N PHE A 120 -33.56 -12.06 7.53
CA PHE A 120 -34.11 -11.49 6.29
C PHE A 120 -33.01 -10.73 5.53
N PHE A 121 -32.25 -10.02 6.30
CA PHE A 121 -31.14 -9.30 5.66
C PHE A 121 -30.19 -10.27 4.96
N TYR A 122 -30.05 -11.43 5.47
CA TYR A 122 -29.09 -12.37 4.85
C TYR A 122 -29.73 -13.08 3.66
N LEU A 123 -31.00 -13.21 3.77
CA LEU A 123 -31.66 -13.76 2.56
C LEU A 123 -31.39 -12.88 1.35
N ALA A 124 -31.35 -11.56 1.63
CA ALA A 124 -30.99 -10.65 0.53
C ALA A 124 -29.59 -10.95 0.00
N ARG A 125 -28.72 -11.39 0.79
CA ARG A 125 -27.36 -11.73 0.33
C ARG A 125 -27.38 -12.97 -0.57
N ILE A 126 -28.08 -13.94 -0.07
CA ILE A 126 -28.14 -15.16 -0.91
C ILE A 126 -28.64 -14.80 -2.32
N VAL A 127 -29.59 -13.87 -2.34
CA VAL A 127 -30.10 -13.46 -3.67
C VAL A 127 -29.00 -12.71 -4.44
N LEU A 128 -28.25 -11.92 -3.74
CA LEU A 128 -27.19 -11.15 -4.40
C LEU A 128 -26.08 -12.07 -4.92
N GLN A 129 -25.89 -13.19 -4.27
CA GLN A 129 -24.81 -14.09 -4.70
C GLN A 129 -25.17 -14.78 -6.02
N PHE A 130 -26.43 -14.93 -6.27
CA PHE A 130 -26.84 -15.52 -7.56
C PHE A 130 -26.72 -14.50 -8.69
N HIS A 131 -26.54 -13.19 -8.23
CA HIS A 131 -26.44 -12.15 -9.29
C HIS A 131 -25.04 -11.54 -9.33
N THR A 132 -24.10 -12.19 -8.65
CA THR A 132 -22.73 -11.62 -8.65
C THR A 132 -21.83 -12.47 -9.56
N ALA A 133 -21.10 -11.69 -10.40
CA ALA A 133 -20.20 -12.37 -11.35
C ALA A 133 -18.89 -12.76 -10.64
N PHE A 134 -18.23 -13.81 -11.14
CA PHE A 134 -16.97 -14.17 -10.47
C PHE A 134 -15.84 -14.22 -11.52
N ILE A 135 -14.57 -14.12 -10.94
CA ILE A 135 -13.40 -14.12 -11.84
C ILE A 135 -12.83 -15.55 -11.90
N ALA A 136 -12.81 -16.19 -13.10
CA ALA A 136 -12.31 -17.58 -13.25
C ALA A 136 -10.81 -17.66 -12.92
N PRO A 137 -10.48 -18.67 -11.91
CA PRO A 137 -9.09 -18.86 -11.44
C PRO A 137 -8.15 -19.22 -12.61
N SER A 138 -8.60 -19.90 -13.71
CA SER A 138 -7.76 -20.36 -14.82
C SER A 138 -7.39 -19.20 -15.76
N SER A 139 -8.09 -18.07 -15.54
CA SER A 139 -7.81 -16.93 -16.45
C SER A 139 -6.98 -15.87 -15.72
N ARG A 140 -6.36 -16.22 -14.42
CA ARG A 140 -5.63 -15.19 -13.63
C ARG A 140 -4.17 -15.13 -14.08
N VAL A 141 -3.83 -15.24 -15.38
CA VAL A 141 -2.41 -15.35 -15.78
C VAL A 141 -1.85 -13.94 -15.99
N PHE A 142 -2.52 -12.90 -15.30
CA PHE A 142 -1.89 -11.55 -15.29
C PHE A 142 -2.72 -10.63 -14.41
N GLY A 143 -3.38 -11.24 -13.37
CA GLY A 143 -4.06 -10.32 -12.43
C GLY A 143 -5.38 -9.79 -12.99
N ARG A 144 -5.71 -10.11 -14.36
CA ARG A 144 -7.06 -9.73 -14.84
C ARG A 144 -7.81 -10.98 -15.33
N GLY A 145 -8.35 -11.65 -14.33
CA GLY A 145 -9.23 -12.81 -14.57
C GLY A 145 -10.47 -12.44 -15.41
N GLU A 146 -10.76 -13.28 -16.48
CA GLU A 146 -12.00 -13.10 -17.26
C GLU A 146 -13.24 -13.21 -16.37
N LEU A 147 -14.04 -12.08 -16.50
CA LEU A 147 -15.29 -12.04 -15.70
C LEU A 147 -16.37 -12.92 -16.36
N VAL A 148 -16.72 -13.99 -15.62
CA VAL A 148 -17.81 -14.87 -16.13
C VAL A 148 -19.17 -14.28 -15.71
N VAL A 149 -20.09 -14.02 -16.66
CA VAL A 149 -21.36 -13.29 -16.37
C VAL A 149 -22.53 -14.22 -16.65
N ASP A 150 -22.20 -15.51 -17.06
CA ASP A 150 -23.32 -16.42 -17.37
C ASP A 150 -24.02 -16.88 -16.08
N HIS A 151 -25.49 -16.82 -16.08
CA HIS A 151 -26.29 -17.13 -14.87
C HIS A 151 -26.16 -18.61 -14.49
N GLY A 152 -26.07 -19.46 -15.50
CA GLY A 152 -25.98 -20.91 -15.20
C GLY A 152 -24.66 -21.27 -14.50
N ASP A 153 -23.63 -20.65 -15.00
CA ASP A 153 -22.30 -20.98 -14.42
C ASP A 153 -22.13 -20.36 -13.03
N ILE A 154 -22.78 -19.23 -12.86
CA ILE A 154 -22.72 -18.58 -11.52
C ILE A 154 -23.53 -19.41 -10.52
N ALA A 155 -24.69 -19.79 -10.94
CA ALA A 155 -25.54 -20.59 -10.02
C ALA A 155 -24.91 -21.94 -9.70
N ARG A 156 -24.35 -22.63 -10.63
CA ARG A 156 -23.76 -23.96 -10.39
C ARG A 156 -22.55 -23.86 -9.45
N ARG A 157 -21.84 -22.86 -9.66
CA ARG A 157 -20.66 -22.70 -8.78
C ARG A 157 -21.10 -22.36 -7.34
N TYR A 158 -22.01 -21.39 -7.25
CA TYR A 158 -22.48 -21.03 -5.90
C TYR A 158 -23.18 -22.21 -5.21
N LEU A 159 -23.94 -23.01 -5.92
CA LEU A 159 -24.67 -24.15 -5.30
C LEU A 159 -23.69 -25.24 -4.86
N ARG A 160 -22.54 -25.36 -5.48
CA ARG A 160 -21.59 -26.44 -5.12
C ARG A 160 -20.68 -25.99 -3.99
N ARG A 161 -20.53 -24.71 -3.75
CA ARG A 161 -19.46 -24.32 -2.80
C ARG A 161 -20.08 -23.78 -1.51
N PHE A 162 -20.96 -22.75 -1.55
CA PHE A 162 -21.23 -22.06 -0.27
C PHE A 162 -22.74 -22.02 -0.01
N PHE A 163 -23.62 -22.54 -0.96
CA PHE A 163 -25.09 -22.35 -0.85
C PHE A 163 -25.62 -23.13 0.36
N VAL A 164 -25.13 -24.33 0.57
CA VAL A 164 -25.70 -25.17 1.64
C VAL A 164 -25.42 -24.52 3.00
N VAL A 165 -24.22 -23.98 3.14
CA VAL A 165 -23.90 -23.33 4.43
C VAL A 165 -24.77 -22.08 4.61
N ASP A 166 -24.99 -21.32 3.57
CA ASP A 166 -25.82 -20.11 3.67
C ASP A 166 -27.29 -20.46 3.93
N LEU A 167 -27.69 -21.56 3.38
CA LEU A 167 -29.11 -21.94 3.57
C LEU A 167 -29.31 -22.46 5.00
N LEU A 168 -28.42 -23.28 5.45
CA LEU A 168 -28.60 -23.87 6.80
C LEU A 168 -28.47 -22.78 7.87
N SER A 169 -27.74 -21.71 7.57
CA SER A 169 -27.54 -20.65 8.59
C SER A 169 -28.79 -19.77 8.70
N VAL A 170 -29.71 -19.77 7.74
CA VAL A 170 -30.84 -18.80 7.76
C VAL A 170 -32.12 -19.54 8.16
N LEU A 171 -32.05 -20.84 8.33
CA LEU A 171 -33.28 -21.56 8.72
C LEU A 171 -33.77 -21.08 10.09
N PRO A 172 -35.08 -20.79 10.19
CA PRO A 172 -35.64 -20.26 11.43
C PRO A 172 -35.97 -21.37 12.44
N LEU A 173 -34.93 -22.15 12.85
CA LEU A 173 -35.24 -23.30 13.73
C LEU A 173 -35.53 -22.81 15.15
N PRO A 174 -34.82 -21.90 15.76
CA PRO A 174 -35.13 -21.42 17.11
C PRO A 174 -36.42 -20.58 17.14
N GLN A 175 -36.75 -19.87 16.04
CA GLN A 175 -37.99 -19.07 15.96
C GLN A 175 -39.24 -19.96 15.98
N ILE A 176 -39.09 -21.15 15.35
CA ILE A 176 -40.26 -22.07 15.33
C ILE A 176 -40.59 -22.52 16.76
N GLN A 177 -39.52 -22.68 17.56
CA GLN A 177 -39.80 -23.09 18.95
C GLN A 177 -40.43 -21.94 19.75
N MET A 178 -40.00 -20.73 19.39
CA MET A 178 -40.59 -19.58 20.13
C MET A 178 -42.07 -19.41 19.76
N VAL A 179 -42.38 -19.69 18.53
CA VAL A 179 -43.81 -19.60 18.13
C VAL A 179 -44.63 -20.65 18.89
N LYS A 180 -44.02 -21.88 18.99
CA LYS A 180 -44.73 -22.92 19.77
C LYS A 180 -44.92 -22.47 21.23
N PHE A 181 -43.91 -21.77 21.68
CA PHE A 181 -43.99 -21.29 23.08
C PHE A 181 -45.09 -20.24 23.22
N PHE A 182 -45.27 -19.33 22.27
CA PHE A 182 -46.28 -18.26 22.37
C PHE A 182 -47.68 -18.80 22.18
N MET A 183 -47.79 -19.93 21.42
CA MET A 183 -49.15 -20.43 21.09
C MET A 183 -49.54 -21.53 22.08
N ARG A 184 -48.75 -21.70 23.01
CA ARG A 184 -49.01 -22.78 23.97
C ARG A 184 -50.09 -22.32 24.97
N PRO A 185 -50.91 -23.36 25.40
CA PRO A 185 -51.87 -23.06 26.47
C PRO A 185 -51.16 -22.89 27.83
N LYS A 186 -51.62 -22.04 28.74
CA LYS A 186 -51.00 -21.64 30.03
C LYS A 186 -50.76 -22.86 30.93
N ASN A 187 -51.39 -24.06 30.61
CA ASN A 187 -51.22 -25.23 31.51
C ASN A 187 -50.38 -26.32 30.84
N ALA A 188 -49.72 -25.93 29.78
CA ALA A 188 -48.96 -26.96 29.04
C ALA A 188 -47.49 -26.94 29.50
N ASP A 189 -46.83 -28.17 29.47
CA ASP A 189 -45.44 -28.39 29.93
C ASP A 189 -44.45 -27.71 28.96
N LEU A 190 -43.43 -27.00 29.57
CA LEU A 190 -42.43 -26.22 28.79
C LEU A 190 -41.19 -27.06 28.52
N LEU A 191 -41.20 -28.24 28.91
CA LEU A 191 -39.99 -29.09 28.83
C LEU A 191 -39.67 -29.47 27.39
N PRO A 192 -40.67 -29.89 26.57
CA PRO A 192 -40.36 -30.26 25.18
C PRO A 192 -39.84 -29.06 24.37
N ILE A 193 -40.39 -27.91 24.71
CA ILE A 193 -39.94 -26.71 23.98
C ILE A 193 -38.52 -26.34 24.44
N LYS A 194 -38.28 -26.36 25.70
CA LYS A 194 -36.93 -26.07 26.24
C LYS A 194 -35.88 -27.02 25.67
N THR A 195 -36.18 -28.39 25.66
CA THR A 195 -35.21 -29.37 25.15
C THR A 195 -34.98 -29.19 23.65
N ALA A 196 -36.05 -28.98 22.92
CA ALA A 196 -35.90 -28.80 21.46
C ALA A 196 -35.13 -27.51 21.14
N LEU A 197 -35.41 -26.47 21.95
CA LEU A 197 -34.74 -25.17 21.69
C LEU A 197 -33.22 -25.31 21.89
N PHE A 198 -32.84 -26.06 22.86
CA PHE A 198 -31.41 -26.29 23.11
C PHE A 198 -30.73 -26.93 21.90
N PHE A 199 -31.26 -27.99 21.34
CA PHE A 199 -30.61 -28.71 20.23
C PHE A 199 -30.69 -27.90 18.93
N ASN A 200 -31.81 -27.17 18.82
CA ASN A 200 -31.96 -26.37 17.58
C ASN A 200 -30.95 -25.21 17.55
N VAL A 201 -30.76 -24.56 18.71
CA VAL A 201 -29.81 -23.42 18.73
C VAL A 201 -28.39 -23.95 18.50
N LEU A 202 -28.04 -25.12 19.03
CA LEU A 202 -26.69 -25.68 18.83
C LEU A 202 -26.48 -26.10 17.37
N THR A 203 -27.50 -26.72 16.81
CA THR A 203 -27.36 -27.19 15.41
C THR A 203 -27.26 -26.00 14.46
N GLN A 204 -27.91 -24.96 14.78
CA GLN A 204 -27.90 -23.81 13.84
C GLN A 204 -26.69 -22.91 14.11
N TYR A 205 -26.16 -22.98 15.23
CA TYR A 205 -25.03 -22.08 15.58
C TYR A 205 -23.81 -22.39 14.71
N LEU A 206 -23.57 -23.67 14.38
CA LEU A 206 -22.37 -24.04 13.61
C LEU A 206 -22.41 -23.44 12.20
N PRO A 207 -23.43 -23.70 11.43
CA PRO A 207 -23.46 -23.10 10.09
C PRO A 207 -23.34 -21.56 10.16
N ARG A 208 -23.81 -20.92 11.19
CA ARG A 208 -23.70 -19.45 11.30
C ARG A 208 -22.26 -19.01 11.55
N LEU A 209 -21.58 -19.87 12.25
CA LEU A 209 -20.14 -19.56 12.43
C LEU A 209 -19.35 -19.81 11.15
N LEU A 210 -19.70 -20.89 10.48
CA LEU A 210 -18.94 -21.23 9.26
C LEU A 210 -19.22 -20.21 8.16
N ARG A 211 -20.24 -19.47 8.33
CA ARG A 211 -20.61 -18.47 7.32
C ARG A 211 -19.57 -17.34 7.26
N PHE A 212 -18.78 -17.12 8.28
CA PHE A 212 -17.74 -16.08 8.32
C PHE A 212 -16.66 -16.33 7.26
N TYR A 213 -16.48 -17.55 7.00
CA TYR A 213 -15.35 -17.89 6.10
C TYR A 213 -15.64 -17.45 4.66
N PRO A 214 -16.75 -17.85 4.06
CA PRO A 214 -16.98 -17.48 2.65
C PRO A 214 -17.06 -15.95 2.48
N ILE A 215 -17.60 -15.23 3.44
CA ILE A 215 -17.79 -13.77 3.28
C ILE A 215 -16.42 -13.06 3.40
N THR A 216 -15.69 -13.50 4.36
CA THR A 216 -14.37 -12.86 4.54
C THR A 216 -13.42 -13.26 3.42
N ALA A 217 -13.56 -14.49 2.98
CA ALA A 217 -12.71 -14.92 1.84
C ALA A 217 -12.99 -14.08 0.59
N GLU A 218 -14.25 -13.80 0.40
CA GLU A 218 -14.61 -12.98 -0.78
C GLU A 218 -14.14 -11.53 -0.60
N LEU A 219 -14.29 -10.98 0.57
CA LEU A 219 -13.83 -9.60 0.83
C LEU A 219 -12.31 -9.50 0.68
N ARG A 220 -11.64 -10.54 1.13
CA ARG A 220 -10.17 -10.53 1.01
C ARG A 220 -9.74 -10.64 -0.45
N ARG A 221 -10.51 -11.38 -1.20
CA ARG A 221 -10.13 -11.55 -2.63
C ARG A 221 -10.38 -10.26 -3.42
N THR A 222 -11.38 -9.45 -3.04
CA THR A 222 -11.76 -8.26 -3.84
C THR A 222 -10.96 -7.04 -3.37
N THR A 223 -10.75 -6.91 -2.08
CA THR A 223 -10.13 -5.68 -1.55
C THR A 223 -8.67 -5.93 -1.21
N GLY A 224 -8.17 -7.24 -1.39
CA GLY A 224 -6.75 -7.53 -1.12
C GLY A 224 -6.42 -7.40 0.38
N VAL A 225 -7.27 -6.63 1.16
CA VAL A 225 -7.04 -6.54 2.61
C VAL A 225 -8.40 -6.62 3.32
N PHE A 226 -8.37 -7.45 4.50
CA PHE A 226 -9.62 -7.61 5.28
C PHE A 226 -9.93 -6.34 6.07
N ALA A 227 -8.91 -5.54 6.54
CA ALA A 227 -9.12 -4.27 7.26
C ALA A 227 -8.13 -3.22 6.76
N GLU A 228 -8.66 -2.05 6.60
CA GLU A 228 -7.90 -0.93 5.99
C GLU A 228 -6.75 -0.50 6.91
N THR A 229 -7.02 -0.78 8.30
CA THR A 229 -5.92 -0.40 9.22
C THR A 229 -5.53 -1.62 10.07
N ALA A 230 -4.22 -1.65 10.40
CA ALA A 230 -3.73 -2.74 11.28
C ALA A 230 -4.50 -2.78 12.61
N PHE A 231 -4.94 -1.66 13.15
CA PHE A 231 -5.71 -1.62 14.42
C PHE A 231 -7.10 -2.22 14.23
N ALA A 232 -7.66 -1.87 13.12
CA ALA A 232 -9.00 -2.44 12.87
C ALA A 232 -8.95 -3.96 12.76
N GLY A 233 -7.87 -4.46 12.16
CA GLY A 233 -7.71 -5.93 12.09
C GLY A 233 -7.54 -6.55 13.48
N ALA A 234 -6.69 -5.91 14.37
CA ALA A 234 -6.51 -6.46 15.73
C ALA A 234 -7.81 -6.37 16.53
N ALA A 235 -8.45 -5.27 16.46
CA ALA A 235 -9.74 -5.12 17.17
C ALA A 235 -10.76 -6.18 16.73
N PHE A 236 -10.77 -6.47 15.50
CA PHE A 236 -11.69 -7.51 14.98
C PHE A 236 -11.42 -8.87 15.65
N TYR A 237 -10.21 -9.32 15.76
CA TYR A 237 -9.90 -10.64 16.37
C TYR A 237 -10.19 -10.61 17.87
N LEU A 238 -9.91 -9.42 18.46
CA LEU A 238 -10.31 -9.30 19.88
C LEU A 238 -11.83 -9.43 20.04
N LEU A 239 -12.51 -8.76 19.19
CA LEU A 239 -13.98 -8.88 19.23
C LEU A 239 -14.42 -10.34 19.04
N LEU A 240 -13.86 -11.08 18.08
CA LEU A 240 -14.24 -12.49 17.89
C LEU A 240 -13.94 -13.31 19.15
N TYR A 241 -12.82 -12.91 19.77
CA TYR A 241 -12.48 -13.62 21.03
C TYR A 241 -13.54 -13.33 22.10
N MET A 242 -13.94 -12.06 22.23
CA MET A 242 -15.01 -11.72 23.20
C MET A 242 -16.32 -12.43 22.86
N LEU A 243 -16.61 -12.56 21.62
CA LEU A 243 -17.86 -13.26 21.23
C LEU A 243 -17.78 -14.74 21.62
N CYS A 244 -16.62 -15.34 21.39
CA CYS A 244 -16.49 -16.75 21.80
C CYS A 244 -16.66 -16.88 23.33
N SER A 245 -16.13 -15.89 24.03
CA SER A 245 -16.29 -15.93 25.50
C SER A 245 -17.77 -15.76 25.88
N HIS A 246 -18.40 -14.85 25.22
CA HIS A 246 -19.85 -14.69 25.45
C HIS A 246 -20.61 -16.00 25.19
N MET A 247 -20.25 -16.68 24.19
CA MET A 247 -20.92 -17.97 23.88
C MET A 247 -20.62 -19.01 24.97
N VAL A 248 -19.38 -19.11 25.31
CA VAL A 248 -19.02 -20.11 26.33
C VAL A 248 -19.71 -19.77 27.66
N GLY A 249 -19.70 -18.50 27.98
CA GLY A 249 -20.40 -18.08 29.21
C GLY A 249 -21.89 -18.40 29.17
N SER A 250 -22.49 -18.11 28.08
CA SER A 250 -23.94 -18.42 27.95
C SER A 250 -24.21 -19.92 28.03
N PHE A 251 -23.37 -20.68 27.35
CA PHE A 251 -23.52 -22.15 27.42
C PHE A 251 -23.33 -22.64 28.86
N TRP A 252 -22.35 -22.06 29.51
CA TRP A 252 -22.13 -22.42 30.93
C TRP A 252 -23.39 -22.12 31.75
N TYR A 253 -23.96 -20.96 31.60
CA TYR A 253 -25.21 -20.61 32.29
C TYR A 253 -26.32 -21.63 32.02
N LEU A 254 -26.55 -21.87 30.78
CA LEU A 254 -27.60 -22.83 30.46
C LEU A 254 -27.33 -24.20 31.10
N LEU A 255 -26.06 -24.70 31.02
CA LEU A 255 -25.76 -26.01 31.63
C LEU A 255 -25.95 -25.95 33.15
N ALA A 256 -25.72 -24.75 33.69
CA ALA A 256 -25.99 -24.62 35.14
C ALA A 256 -27.48 -24.78 35.45
N VAL A 257 -28.30 -24.15 34.61
CA VAL A 257 -29.77 -24.30 34.81
C VAL A 257 -30.19 -25.74 34.57
N GLU A 258 -29.54 -26.46 33.57
CA GLU A 258 -29.87 -27.87 33.32
C GLU A 258 -29.45 -28.74 34.51
N ARG A 259 -28.30 -28.35 35.07
CA ARG A 259 -27.86 -29.14 36.23
C ARG A 259 -28.80 -28.92 37.42
N LEU A 260 -29.24 -27.70 37.53
CA LEU A 260 -30.26 -27.43 38.56
C LEU A 260 -31.54 -28.20 38.28
N ASP A 261 -31.96 -28.25 37.02
CA ASP A 261 -33.15 -29.01 36.61
C ASP A 261 -32.97 -30.51 36.90
N ASP A 262 -31.75 -31.10 36.73
CA ASP A 262 -31.51 -32.53 37.02
C ASP A 262 -31.74 -32.83 38.51
N CYS A 263 -31.28 -31.83 39.33
CA CYS A 263 -31.50 -32.05 40.78
C CYS A 263 -32.99 -32.05 41.11
N TRP A 264 -33.74 -31.06 40.50
CA TRP A 264 -35.18 -30.99 40.77
C TRP A 264 -35.89 -32.25 40.27
N ARG A 265 -35.47 -32.80 39.14
CA ARG A 265 -36.15 -33.97 38.55
C ARG A 265 -35.87 -35.23 39.37
N GLU A 266 -34.63 -35.35 39.80
CA GLU A 266 -34.27 -36.55 40.59
C GLU A 266 -35.07 -36.59 41.90
N LYS A 267 -35.26 -35.40 42.49
CA LYS A 267 -35.98 -35.42 43.78
C LYS A 267 -37.49 -35.51 43.58
N CYS A 268 -37.87 -34.88 42.47
CA CYS A 268 -39.30 -35.01 42.14
C CYS A 268 -39.68 -36.46 41.88
N ALA A 269 -38.85 -37.22 41.19
CA ALA A 269 -39.14 -38.64 40.94
C ALA A 269 -39.17 -39.43 42.26
N GLY A 270 -38.45 -39.01 43.16
CA GLY A 270 -38.38 -39.68 44.48
C GLY A 270 -39.62 -39.41 45.33
N LEU A 271 -40.40 -38.32 45.00
CA LEU A 271 -41.57 -37.90 45.81
C LEU A 271 -42.86 -38.53 45.28
N LYS A 272 -42.82 -39.46 44.17
CA LYS A 272 -43.95 -40.18 43.55
C LYS A 272 -45.14 -39.23 43.32
N PHE A 273 -44.96 -37.88 43.21
CA PHE A 273 -46.00 -36.89 42.87
C PHE A 273 -46.01 -36.68 41.35
N HIS A 274 -47.10 -37.12 40.63
CA HIS A 274 -47.16 -37.21 39.15
C HIS A 274 -47.31 -35.82 38.52
N GLN A 275 -47.69 -34.80 39.39
CA GLN A 275 -47.96 -33.46 38.79
C GLN A 275 -46.80 -32.51 39.09
N CYS A 276 -45.69 -32.98 39.66
CA CYS A 276 -44.50 -32.18 40.02
C CYS A 276 -43.81 -31.64 38.78
N ARG A 277 -44.02 -32.36 37.64
CA ARG A 277 -43.33 -31.93 36.39
C ARG A 277 -44.01 -30.69 35.79
N ILE A 278 -45.23 -30.55 35.92
CA ILE A 278 -46.00 -29.43 35.33
C ILE A 278 -45.75 -28.16 36.17
N TYR A 279 -45.69 -28.23 37.52
CA TYR A 279 -45.55 -27.05 38.40
C TYR A 279 -44.09 -26.59 38.46
N MET A 280 -43.05 -27.53 38.18
CA MET A 280 -41.61 -27.17 38.17
C MET A 280 -41.28 -26.26 36.99
N TYR A 281 -42.09 -26.35 35.89
CA TYR A 281 -41.77 -25.54 34.70
C TYR A 281 -42.84 -24.46 34.50
N CYS A 282 -43.15 -23.79 35.48
CA CYS A 282 -44.12 -22.67 35.58
C CYS A 282 -45.39 -22.97 34.77
N GLY A 283 -45.89 -24.24 34.78
CA GLY A 283 -47.20 -24.61 34.18
C GLY A 283 -48.36 -24.22 35.10
N GLY A 284 -49.30 -23.34 34.49
CA GLY A 284 -50.46 -22.74 35.19
C GLY A 284 -51.26 -23.77 36.00
N LYS A 285 -52.00 -23.23 37.07
CA LYS A 285 -52.99 -23.92 37.92
C LYS A 285 -54.12 -24.50 37.07
N GLN A 286 -54.28 -25.87 37.06
CA GLN A 286 -55.50 -26.41 36.40
C GLN A 286 -56.73 -26.18 37.30
N GLU A 287 -57.82 -25.49 36.70
CA GLU A 287 -59.09 -25.23 37.39
C GLU A 287 -59.59 -26.47 38.15
N GLY A 288 -59.41 -26.48 39.69
CA GLY A 288 -59.94 -27.56 40.57
C GLY A 288 -58.80 -28.30 41.27
N ASP A 289 -57.44 -27.89 41.21
CA ASP A 289 -56.30 -28.64 41.79
C ASP A 289 -55.57 -27.76 42.80
N GLU A 290 -56.29 -26.90 43.63
CA GLU A 290 -55.70 -25.97 44.62
C GLU A 290 -55.00 -26.74 45.75
N ASP A 291 -55.51 -27.92 45.95
CA ASP A 291 -54.90 -28.73 47.04
C ASP A 291 -53.58 -29.37 46.57
N ASP A 292 -53.46 -29.77 45.35
CA ASP A 292 -52.24 -30.39 44.79
C ASP A 292 -51.14 -29.35 44.59
N PHE A 293 -51.53 -28.17 44.28
CA PHE A 293 -50.53 -27.09 44.07
C PHE A 293 -49.94 -26.65 45.42
N MET A 294 -50.81 -26.57 46.45
CA MET A 294 -50.30 -26.20 47.78
C MET A 294 -49.34 -27.27 48.32
N LYS A 295 -49.65 -28.57 48.03
CA LYS A 295 -48.73 -29.67 48.42
C LYS A 295 -47.40 -29.57 47.65
N TRP A 296 -47.43 -29.24 46.46
CA TRP A 296 -46.18 -29.05 45.66
C TRP A 296 -45.37 -27.86 46.21
N ARG A 297 -46.08 -26.81 46.51
CA ARG A 297 -45.39 -25.59 46.98
C ARG A 297 -44.59 -25.89 48.26
N THR A 298 -45.24 -26.52 49.14
CA THR A 298 -44.53 -26.83 50.41
C THR A 298 -43.38 -27.82 50.15
N MET A 299 -43.53 -28.72 49.21
CA MET A 299 -42.49 -29.74 48.95
C MET A 299 -41.29 -29.13 48.20
N ILE A 300 -41.61 -28.31 47.28
CA ILE A 300 -40.53 -27.74 46.45
C ILE A 300 -39.67 -26.82 47.34
N ARG A 301 -40.23 -26.08 48.31
CA ARG A 301 -39.43 -25.21 49.20
C ARG A 301 -38.48 -26.04 50.05
N GLN A 302 -38.97 -27.19 50.42
CA GLN A 302 -38.12 -28.08 51.23
C GLN A 302 -37.02 -28.71 50.37
N VAL A 303 -37.39 -29.08 49.14
CA VAL A 303 -36.40 -29.69 48.24
C VAL A 303 -35.35 -28.64 47.85
N LEU A 304 -35.73 -27.38 47.67
CA LEU A 304 -34.77 -26.31 47.28
C LEU A 304 -33.86 -25.97 48.47
N ALA A 305 -34.39 -25.91 49.73
CA ALA A 305 -33.64 -25.45 50.92
C ALA A 305 -32.78 -26.59 51.49
N GLN A 306 -33.14 -27.87 51.20
CA GLN A 306 -32.41 -28.90 51.96
C GLN A 306 -31.63 -29.82 51.00
N GLU A 307 -32.12 -30.01 49.79
CA GLU A 307 -31.50 -31.13 49.03
C GLU A 307 -30.89 -30.59 47.74
N CYS A 308 -31.34 -29.42 47.24
CA CYS A 308 -30.75 -28.95 45.97
C CYS A 308 -29.94 -27.67 46.23
N ALA A 309 -29.68 -27.41 47.50
CA ALA A 309 -28.73 -26.33 47.80
C ALA A 309 -27.28 -26.82 47.63
N PRO A 310 -26.46 -25.81 47.18
CA PRO A 310 -25.07 -26.24 46.99
C PRO A 310 -24.46 -26.82 48.28
N VAL A 311 -23.44 -27.72 48.03
CA VAL A 311 -22.86 -28.48 49.16
C VAL A 311 -22.25 -27.49 50.16
N ASP A 312 -22.73 -27.65 51.49
CA ASP A 312 -22.15 -26.81 52.56
C ASP A 312 -20.88 -27.44 53.13
N ASN A 313 -20.16 -26.76 54.01
CA ASN A 313 -18.87 -27.22 54.59
C ASN A 313 -19.02 -28.56 55.31
N ASN A 314 -20.24 -28.98 55.56
CA ASN A 314 -20.53 -30.24 56.30
C ASN A 314 -20.91 -31.37 55.34
N GLY A 315 -20.81 -31.08 53.96
CA GLY A 315 -21.01 -32.11 52.91
C GLY A 315 -22.49 -32.38 52.64
N THR A 316 -23.40 -31.62 53.20
CA THR A 316 -24.85 -31.80 52.97
C THR A 316 -25.32 -30.89 51.84
N GLY A 317 -25.93 -31.49 50.70
CA GLY A 317 -26.42 -30.68 49.58
C GLY A 317 -26.07 -31.34 48.23
N PHE A 318 -26.40 -30.65 47.15
CA PHE A 318 -26.17 -31.20 45.80
C PHE A 318 -24.87 -30.63 45.22
N SER A 319 -24.03 -31.61 44.72
CA SER A 319 -22.71 -31.15 44.18
C SER A 319 -22.87 -30.65 42.74
N TYR A 320 -22.74 -29.30 42.62
CA TYR A 320 -22.94 -28.68 41.29
C TYR A 320 -21.58 -28.49 40.60
N GLY A 321 -20.45 -28.82 41.23
CA GLY A 321 -19.13 -28.72 40.59
C GLY A 321 -18.84 -27.33 40.05
N ILE A 322 -18.56 -27.31 38.66
CA ILE A 322 -18.11 -26.05 38.01
C ILE A 322 -19.30 -25.09 37.94
N TYR A 323 -20.55 -25.54 38.25
CA TYR A 323 -21.74 -24.68 38.12
C TYR A 323 -22.11 -24.11 39.49
N THR A 324 -21.38 -24.42 40.48
CA THR A 324 -21.70 -23.99 41.85
C THR A 324 -21.71 -22.46 41.93
N SER A 325 -20.76 -21.88 41.29
CA SER A 325 -20.67 -20.41 41.36
C SER A 325 -21.90 -19.74 40.73
N ALA A 326 -22.54 -20.40 39.77
CA ALA A 326 -23.74 -19.80 39.14
C ALA A 326 -24.93 -19.82 40.10
N ILE A 327 -24.98 -20.88 40.92
CA ILE A 327 -26.14 -21.01 41.83
C ILE A 327 -25.94 -20.13 43.05
N THR A 328 -24.69 -20.04 43.53
CA THR A 328 -24.44 -19.27 44.77
C THR A 328 -24.53 -17.77 44.48
N SER A 329 -24.12 -17.41 43.33
CA SER A 329 -24.17 -15.98 42.99
C SER A 329 -25.59 -15.53 42.64
N GLY A 330 -26.47 -16.47 42.42
CA GLY A 330 -27.90 -16.17 42.15
C GLY A 330 -28.12 -15.68 40.71
N VAL A 331 -27.24 -15.97 39.83
CA VAL A 331 -27.39 -15.49 38.43
C VAL A 331 -28.56 -16.21 37.76
N THR A 332 -28.91 -17.45 38.21
CA THR A 332 -30.03 -18.23 37.61
C THR A 332 -31.37 -17.68 38.12
N HIS A 333 -31.27 -16.82 39.21
CA HIS A 333 -32.53 -16.34 39.83
C HIS A 333 -32.75 -14.85 39.53
N THR A 334 -31.75 -14.20 38.92
CA THR A 334 -31.88 -12.75 38.66
C THR A 334 -32.75 -12.49 37.43
N ASN A 335 -33.55 -11.33 37.57
CA ASN A 335 -34.44 -11.00 36.45
C ASN A 335 -33.80 -9.96 35.52
N ASP A 336 -32.74 -9.40 36.01
CA ASP A 336 -32.06 -8.40 35.17
C ASP A 336 -31.10 -9.07 34.17
N LEU A 337 -31.26 -8.64 32.84
CA LEU A 337 -30.53 -9.34 31.76
C LEU A 337 -29.08 -8.86 31.68
N VAL A 338 -28.84 -7.62 31.94
CA VAL A 338 -27.49 -7.06 31.70
C VAL A 338 -26.50 -7.62 32.73
N PRO A 339 -26.78 -7.60 33.97
CA PRO A 339 -25.82 -8.17 34.94
C PRO A 339 -25.64 -9.68 34.72
N LYS A 340 -26.68 -10.25 34.29
CA LYS A 340 -26.58 -11.69 33.96
C LYS A 340 -25.60 -11.95 32.82
N ILE A 341 -25.69 -11.19 31.76
CA ILE A 341 -24.81 -11.38 30.60
C ILE A 341 -23.37 -11.00 30.98
N LEU A 342 -23.20 -9.92 31.71
CA LEU A 342 -21.83 -9.48 32.05
C LEU A 342 -21.14 -10.50 32.96
N TYR A 343 -21.96 -11.02 33.88
CA TYR A 343 -21.35 -12.03 34.77
C TYR A 343 -20.95 -13.29 33.99
N CYS A 344 -21.82 -13.73 33.15
CA CYS A 344 -21.49 -14.94 32.37
C CYS A 344 -20.36 -14.66 31.37
N LEU A 345 -20.37 -13.48 30.83
CA LEU A 345 -19.26 -13.13 29.93
C LEU A 345 -17.94 -13.13 30.70
N TRP A 346 -17.95 -12.51 31.86
CA TRP A 346 -16.73 -12.52 32.70
C TRP A 346 -16.26 -13.94 32.98
N TRP A 347 -17.22 -14.80 33.39
CA TRP A 347 -16.84 -16.20 33.62
C TRP A 347 -16.19 -16.81 32.38
N GLY A 348 -16.79 -16.61 31.17
CA GLY A 348 -16.22 -17.16 29.91
C GLY A 348 -14.84 -16.59 29.62
N LEU A 349 -14.71 -15.30 29.79
CA LEU A 349 -13.42 -14.66 29.48
C LEU A 349 -12.33 -15.20 30.40
N GLN A 350 -12.64 -15.27 31.65
CA GLN A 350 -11.65 -15.77 32.63
C GLN A 350 -11.19 -17.18 32.28
N ASN A 351 -12.09 -18.05 31.87
CA ASN A 351 -11.71 -19.46 31.67
C ASN A 351 -11.11 -19.69 30.27
N LEU A 352 -11.47 -18.90 29.34
CA LEU A 352 -10.84 -19.07 28.01
C LEU A 352 -9.43 -18.48 28.02
N SER A 353 -9.28 -17.45 28.87
CA SER A 353 -7.95 -16.78 28.90
C SER A 353 -6.98 -17.55 29.80
N SER A 354 -7.47 -18.24 30.76
CA SER A 354 -6.53 -18.88 31.70
C SER A 354 -6.46 -20.39 31.44
N GLY A 355 -7.09 -20.87 30.33
CA GLY A 355 -7.02 -22.32 30.02
C GLY A 355 -7.77 -23.17 31.06
N ALA A 356 -8.71 -22.63 31.77
CA ALA A 356 -9.61 -23.34 32.70
C ALA A 356 -8.82 -23.95 33.87
N GLN A 357 -7.76 -23.39 34.32
CA GLN A 357 -6.86 -23.92 35.37
C GLN A 357 -7.50 -23.74 36.76
N GLY A 358 -8.64 -23.14 36.87
CA GLY A 358 -9.27 -22.87 38.19
C GLY A 358 -10.60 -23.62 38.32
N LEU A 359 -10.90 -24.61 37.36
CA LEU A 359 -12.22 -25.26 37.43
C LEU A 359 -12.11 -26.55 38.25
N GLU A 360 -13.03 -26.56 39.24
CA GLU A 360 -13.10 -27.80 40.05
C GLU A 360 -14.30 -28.65 39.60
N THR A 361 -13.96 -29.90 39.04
CA THR A 361 -15.07 -30.71 38.48
C THR A 361 -15.45 -31.80 39.47
N THR A 362 -16.72 -32.13 39.36
CA THR A 362 -17.20 -33.34 40.08
C THR A 362 -17.08 -34.58 39.20
N HIS A 363 -17.54 -35.83 39.69
CA HIS A 363 -17.43 -37.07 38.89
C HIS A 363 -18.55 -37.15 37.86
N TYR A 364 -19.18 -36.00 37.70
CA TYR A 364 -20.23 -35.95 36.65
C TYR A 364 -19.60 -35.85 35.26
N LYS A 365 -19.94 -36.88 34.34
CA LYS A 365 -19.25 -37.03 33.04
C LYS A 365 -19.44 -35.77 32.18
N GLY A 366 -20.62 -35.15 32.25
CA GLY A 366 -20.91 -33.95 31.40
C GLY A 366 -20.04 -32.76 31.78
N GLU A 367 -19.80 -32.59 33.05
CA GLU A 367 -18.97 -31.46 33.54
C GLU A 367 -17.50 -31.65 33.16
N ALA A 368 -17.05 -32.94 33.41
CA ALA A 368 -15.63 -33.20 33.09
C ALA A 368 -15.37 -33.04 31.58
N LEU A 369 -16.31 -33.51 30.74
CA LEU A 369 -16.10 -33.39 29.28
C LEU A 369 -16.14 -31.91 28.84
N PHE A 370 -17.07 -31.17 29.41
CA PHE A 370 -17.16 -29.74 29.05
C PHE A 370 -15.89 -28.99 29.49
N ALA A 371 -15.36 -29.27 30.64
CA ALA A 371 -14.13 -28.61 31.14
C ALA A 371 -12.92 -28.96 30.25
N ILE A 372 -12.81 -30.27 29.82
CA ILE A 372 -11.70 -30.66 28.93
C ILE A 372 -11.80 -29.91 27.60
N ILE A 373 -13.03 -29.82 27.05
CA ILE A 373 -13.22 -29.12 25.76
C ILE A 373 -12.91 -27.63 25.94
N LEU A 374 -13.33 -27.09 27.04
CA LEU A 374 -13.09 -25.66 27.27
C LEU A 374 -11.59 -25.38 27.41
N ALA A 375 -10.87 -26.26 28.09
CA ALA A 375 -9.42 -26.06 28.26
C ALA A 375 -8.68 -26.12 26.91
N VAL A 376 -9.03 -27.12 26.07
CA VAL A 376 -8.34 -27.24 24.76
C VAL A 376 -8.77 -26.07 23.85
N PHE A 377 -10.05 -25.84 23.89
CA PHE A 377 -10.56 -24.75 23.03
C PHE A 377 -9.97 -23.42 23.47
N GLY A 378 -9.88 -23.07 24.75
CA GLY A 378 -9.27 -21.83 25.26
C GLY A 378 -7.80 -21.69 24.88
N LEU A 379 -7.05 -22.76 24.96
CA LEU A 379 -5.62 -22.70 24.60
C LEU A 379 -5.44 -22.37 23.11
N ILE A 380 -6.20 -23.03 22.26
CA ILE A 380 -6.06 -22.77 20.81
C ILE A 380 -6.48 -21.32 20.51
N LEU A 381 -7.58 -20.87 21.10
CA LEU A 381 -8.09 -19.51 20.78
C LEU A 381 -7.11 -18.45 21.29
N MET A 382 -6.55 -18.68 22.45
CA MET A 382 -5.58 -17.69 22.95
C MET A 382 -4.32 -17.67 22.07
N ALA A 383 -3.84 -18.78 21.69
CA ALA A 383 -2.68 -18.79 20.77
C ALA A 383 -2.98 -18.06 19.47
N LEU A 384 -4.22 -18.29 18.93
CA LEU A 384 -4.56 -17.61 17.66
C LEU A 384 -4.67 -16.10 17.88
N LEU A 385 -5.22 -15.71 19.01
CA LEU A 385 -5.38 -14.26 19.26
C LEU A 385 -4.00 -13.58 19.38
N ILE A 386 -3.16 -14.23 20.20
CA ILE A 386 -1.82 -13.61 20.39
C ILE A 386 -1.06 -13.63 19.06
N GLY A 387 -1.12 -14.73 18.31
CA GLY A 387 -0.39 -14.84 17.02
C GLY A 387 -0.87 -13.80 16.00
N ASN A 388 -2.19 -13.75 15.91
CA ASN A 388 -2.73 -12.84 14.87
C ASN A 388 -2.55 -11.38 15.28
N MET A 389 -2.70 -11.08 16.59
CA MET A 389 -2.47 -9.69 17.04
C MET A 389 -1.01 -9.30 16.84
N GLN A 390 -0.10 -10.17 17.08
CA GLN A 390 1.34 -9.88 16.88
C GLN A 390 1.65 -9.56 15.40
N THR A 391 1.06 -10.35 14.49
CA THR A 391 1.34 -10.11 13.06
C THR A 391 0.83 -8.73 12.63
N TYR A 392 -0.33 -8.30 13.15
CA TYR A 392 -0.89 -7.01 12.70
C TYR A 392 -0.15 -5.85 13.36
N LEU A 393 0.18 -6.02 14.62
CA LEU A 393 0.91 -4.92 15.29
C LEU A 393 2.33 -4.79 14.73
N GLN A 394 2.87 -5.92 14.26
CA GLN A 394 4.25 -5.86 13.71
C GLN A 394 4.25 -5.20 12.32
N SER A 395 3.21 -5.45 11.57
CA SER A 395 3.15 -4.85 10.22
C SER A 395 3.15 -3.31 10.31
N MET A 396 2.56 -2.70 11.33
CA MET A 396 2.59 -1.23 11.49
C MET A 396 3.99 -0.76 11.90
N THR A 397 4.71 -1.55 12.61
CA THR A 397 6.02 -1.12 13.15
C THR A 397 7.15 -1.51 12.19
N LEU A 398 6.77 -2.21 11.08
CA LEU A 398 7.86 -2.74 10.23
C LEU A 398 8.62 -1.59 9.56
N ARG A 399 7.86 -0.56 9.16
CA ARG A 399 8.59 0.50 8.44
C ARG A 399 9.41 1.34 9.42
N MET A 400 8.87 1.53 10.55
CA MET A 400 9.65 2.27 11.57
C MET A 400 10.84 1.45 12.06
N GLU A 401 10.52 0.19 12.27
CA GLU A 401 11.63 -0.68 12.73
C GLU A 401 12.71 -0.82 11.66
N GLU A 402 12.22 -0.90 10.42
CA GLU A 402 13.25 -0.95 9.35
C GLU A 402 14.14 0.31 9.39
N MET A 403 13.54 1.37 9.70
CA MET A 403 14.32 2.61 9.80
C MET A 403 15.28 2.55 11.00
N ARG A 404 14.67 2.16 12.07
CA ARG A 404 15.50 2.11 13.29
C ARG A 404 16.69 1.15 13.11
N LEU A 405 16.40 0.02 12.43
CA LEU A 405 17.49 -0.95 12.22
C LEU A 405 18.57 -0.38 11.29
N LYS A 406 18.15 0.29 10.20
CA LYS A 406 19.16 0.86 9.28
C LYS A 406 19.99 1.94 9.99
N ARG A 407 19.35 2.70 10.87
CA ARG A 407 20.10 3.74 11.62
C ARG A 407 21.12 3.09 12.57
N ARG A 408 20.65 2.10 13.29
CA ARG A 408 21.57 1.40 14.22
C ARG A 408 22.74 0.76 13.47
N ASP A 409 22.45 0.08 12.39
CA ASP A 409 23.52 -0.56 11.59
C ASP A 409 24.52 0.47 11.08
N SER A 410 24.05 1.65 10.60
CA SER A 410 24.98 2.69 10.10
C SER A 410 25.85 3.24 11.24
N GLU A 411 25.26 3.39 12.40
CA GLU A 411 26.04 3.93 13.54
C GLU A 411 27.11 2.94 13.98
N GLN A 412 26.62 1.70 14.09
CA GLN A 412 27.62 0.69 14.47
C GLN A 412 28.75 0.60 13.46
N TRP A 413 28.35 0.63 12.22
CA TRP A 413 29.37 0.56 11.16
C TRP A 413 30.35 1.75 11.27
N MET A 414 29.84 2.97 11.63
CA MET A 414 30.71 4.16 11.73
C MET A 414 31.60 4.08 12.96
N ARG A 415 31.05 3.50 13.98
CA ARG A 415 31.85 3.34 15.21
C ARG A 415 32.97 2.33 15.01
N HIS A 416 32.57 1.24 14.31
CA HIS A 416 33.57 0.18 14.10
C HIS A 416 34.74 0.69 13.25
N ARG A 417 34.47 1.73 12.47
CA ARG A 417 35.56 2.21 11.58
C ARG A 417 36.19 3.48 12.16
N ASP A 418 35.73 3.85 13.37
CA ASP A 418 36.30 5.01 14.09
C ASP A 418 36.28 6.27 13.22
N LEU A 419 35.11 6.56 12.65
CA LEU A 419 34.99 7.78 11.82
C LEU A 419 35.00 9.02 12.72
N PRO A 420 35.66 10.08 12.30
CA PRO A 420 35.66 11.32 13.08
C PRO A 420 34.24 11.89 13.23
N ASP A 421 34.02 12.68 14.31
CA ASP A 421 32.65 13.16 14.67
C ASP A 421 32.08 14.06 13.58
N ASP A 422 32.97 14.71 12.91
CA ASP A 422 32.46 15.61 11.86
C ASP A 422 31.89 14.81 10.68
N LEU A 423 32.57 13.72 10.29
CA LEU A 423 32.07 12.88 9.17
C LEU A 423 30.82 12.11 9.58
N ARG A 424 30.79 11.78 10.83
CA ARG A 424 29.60 11.04 11.31
C ARG A 424 28.35 11.94 11.23
N GLU A 425 28.60 13.16 11.68
CA GLU A 425 27.44 14.08 11.63
C GLU A 425 26.97 14.32 10.19
N ARG A 426 27.91 14.34 9.27
CA ARG A 426 27.53 14.54 7.85
C ARG A 426 26.78 13.33 7.30
N VAL A 427 27.29 12.19 7.65
CA VAL A 427 26.59 10.98 7.17
C VAL A 427 25.18 10.93 7.77
N TRP A 428 25.06 11.37 9.03
CA TRP A 428 23.75 11.35 9.71
C TRP A 428 22.79 12.32 9.02
N ARG A 429 23.22 13.46 8.75
CA ARG A 429 22.34 14.45 8.09
C ARG A 429 21.92 13.98 6.69
N HIS A 430 22.91 13.45 5.99
CA HIS A 430 22.56 12.90 4.66
C HIS A 430 21.50 11.81 4.77
N ASN A 431 21.66 10.86 5.69
CA ASN A 431 20.69 9.75 5.78
C ASN A 431 19.31 10.25 6.25
N GLN A 432 19.28 11.21 7.14
CA GLN A 432 18.00 11.77 7.62
C GLN A 432 17.24 12.46 6.47
N TYR A 433 18.02 13.24 5.76
CA TYR A 433 17.36 13.92 4.63
C TYR A 433 16.89 12.92 3.58
N LYS A 434 17.73 11.99 3.22
CA LYS A 434 17.30 10.96 2.24
C LYS A 434 16.04 10.25 2.70
N TRP A 435 15.90 10.09 3.91
CA TRP A 435 14.71 9.38 4.44
C TRP A 435 13.47 10.28 4.33
N LEU A 436 13.59 11.50 4.77
CA LEU A 436 12.42 12.41 4.70
C LEU A 436 11.92 12.53 3.27
N GLU A 437 12.87 12.32 2.37
CA GLU A 437 12.43 12.53 0.97
C GLU A 437 11.91 11.22 0.36
N THR A 438 12.53 10.09 0.67
CA THR A 438 12.18 8.87 -0.09
C THR A 438 11.34 7.94 0.80
N ARG A 439 11.13 8.37 2.11
CA ARG A 439 10.40 7.54 3.08
C ARG A 439 10.90 6.09 3.06
N GLY A 440 12.25 5.96 2.66
CA GLY A 440 12.84 4.62 2.86
C GLY A 440 12.71 3.73 1.63
N VAL A 441 12.21 4.38 0.55
CA VAL A 441 12.03 3.57 -0.67
C VAL A 441 13.30 3.71 -1.53
N ASP A 442 13.79 2.51 -1.83
CA ASP A 442 14.92 2.51 -2.80
C ASP A 442 14.40 2.70 -4.23
N GLU A 443 14.54 3.97 -4.79
CA GLU A 443 13.91 4.32 -6.09
C GLU A 443 14.56 3.54 -7.24
N ASP A 444 15.90 3.33 -7.16
CA ASP A 444 16.60 2.62 -8.26
C ASP A 444 16.24 1.13 -8.27
N GLY A 445 16.16 0.56 -7.11
CA GLY A 445 15.77 -0.86 -7.03
C GLY A 445 14.33 -1.09 -7.52
N LEU A 446 13.45 -0.14 -7.20
CA LEU A 446 12.03 -0.28 -7.59
C LEU A 446 11.87 -0.18 -9.10
N VAL A 447 12.58 0.73 -9.67
CA VAL A 447 12.42 0.97 -11.12
C VAL A 447 13.11 -0.16 -11.90
N SER A 448 14.19 -0.73 -11.29
CA SER A 448 14.93 -1.78 -12.01
C SER A 448 14.10 -3.08 -12.10
N CYS A 449 13.08 -3.25 -11.27
CA CYS A 449 12.24 -4.46 -11.30
C CYS A 449 11.18 -4.37 -12.41
N LEU A 450 11.08 -3.18 -12.99
CA LEU A 450 10.06 -3.01 -14.06
C LEU A 450 10.64 -3.45 -15.41
N PRO A 451 9.70 -4.02 -16.32
CA PRO A 451 10.18 -4.33 -17.68
C PRO A 451 10.75 -3.08 -18.36
N LYS A 452 11.60 -3.28 -19.35
CA LYS A 452 12.39 -2.20 -19.98
C LYS A 452 11.48 -1.10 -20.54
N ASP A 453 10.34 -1.53 -21.10
CA ASP A 453 9.48 -0.51 -21.75
C ASP A 453 8.85 0.42 -20.70
N ILE A 454 8.43 -0.16 -19.57
CA ILE A 454 7.78 0.67 -18.53
C ILE A 454 8.84 1.49 -17.78
N ARG A 455 9.84 0.84 -17.54
CA ARG A 455 10.95 1.60 -16.91
C ARG A 455 11.33 2.83 -17.73
N ARG A 456 11.41 2.66 -19.01
CA ARG A 456 11.76 3.81 -19.88
C ARG A 456 10.70 4.90 -19.78
N ASP A 457 9.43 4.54 -19.82
CA ASP A 457 8.35 5.54 -19.76
C ASP A 457 8.34 6.29 -18.43
N VAL A 458 8.58 5.56 -17.36
CA VAL A 458 8.58 6.20 -16.03
C VAL A 458 9.76 7.19 -15.94
N LYS A 459 10.89 6.68 -16.32
CA LYS A 459 12.07 7.57 -16.26
C LYS A 459 11.90 8.79 -17.17
N ARG A 460 11.34 8.55 -18.31
CA ARG A 460 11.09 9.70 -19.22
C ARG A 460 10.15 10.71 -18.57
N HIS A 461 9.10 10.19 -17.94
CA HIS A 461 8.13 11.10 -17.31
C HIS A 461 8.77 11.89 -16.16
N LEU A 462 9.70 11.27 -15.50
CA LEU A 462 10.28 11.94 -14.31
C LEU A 462 11.34 12.96 -14.73
N CYS A 463 12.06 12.67 -15.84
CA CYS A 463 13.30 13.43 -16.07
C CYS A 463 13.10 14.38 -17.26
N LEU A 464 12.11 14.12 -18.14
CA LEU A 464 12.06 14.83 -19.44
C LEU A 464 11.83 16.33 -19.20
N ARG A 465 10.87 16.62 -18.31
CA ARG A 465 10.61 18.06 -18.08
C ARG A 465 11.85 18.76 -17.53
N LEU A 466 12.56 18.00 -16.73
CA LEU A 466 13.75 18.61 -16.07
C LEU A 466 14.89 18.79 -17.08
N VAL A 467 15.03 17.83 -17.87
CA VAL A 467 16.14 17.89 -18.85
C VAL A 467 15.82 18.96 -19.90
N ARG A 468 14.54 19.20 -20.20
CA ARG A 468 14.20 20.22 -21.23
C ARG A 468 14.38 21.62 -20.67
N ARG A 469 14.31 21.71 -19.42
CA ARG A 469 14.51 23.05 -18.82
C ARG A 469 15.93 23.55 -19.06
N VAL A 470 16.69 22.55 -19.29
CA VAL A 470 18.06 22.99 -19.64
C VAL A 470 18.12 23.37 -21.13
N PRO A 471 18.26 24.70 -21.35
CA PRO A 471 18.20 25.25 -22.72
C PRO A 471 19.04 24.44 -23.71
N LEU A 472 19.93 23.68 -23.17
CA LEU A 472 20.79 22.85 -24.05
C LEU A 472 20.04 21.64 -24.59
N PHE A 473 19.26 20.98 -23.86
CA PHE A 473 18.57 19.73 -24.24
C PHE A 473 17.23 20.02 -24.90
N ALA A 474 16.86 21.36 -24.88
CA ALA A 474 15.55 21.72 -25.48
C ALA A 474 15.61 21.61 -27.00
N ASN A 475 16.84 21.68 -27.49
CA ASN A 475 16.93 21.68 -28.98
C ASN A 475 17.38 20.32 -29.50
N MET A 476 17.40 19.30 -28.61
CA MET A 476 17.87 17.96 -29.06
C MET A 476 16.67 17.10 -29.47
N ASP A 477 17.07 16.06 -30.40
CA ASP A 477 16.03 15.13 -30.86
C ASP A 477 15.45 14.31 -29.70
N GLU A 478 14.17 13.96 -29.85
CA GLU A 478 13.44 13.25 -28.77
C GLU A 478 14.11 11.89 -28.46
N ARG A 479 14.72 11.26 -29.45
CA ARG A 479 15.38 9.95 -29.21
C ARG A 479 16.63 10.12 -28.33
N LEU A 480 17.30 11.15 -28.55
CA LEU A 480 18.50 11.44 -27.72
C LEU A 480 18.10 11.81 -26.29
N LEU A 481 17.04 12.57 -26.16
CA LEU A 481 16.58 12.94 -24.80
C LEU A 481 16.11 11.71 -24.03
N ASP A 482 15.54 10.82 -24.80
CA ASP A 482 15.10 9.58 -24.12
C ASP A 482 16.31 8.77 -23.64
N ALA A 483 17.34 8.79 -24.44
CA ALA A 483 18.54 8.03 -24.06
C ALA A 483 19.23 8.67 -22.85
N ILE A 484 19.16 9.94 -22.79
CA ILE A 484 19.80 10.63 -21.64
C ILE A 484 18.94 10.42 -20.39
N CYS A 485 17.62 10.51 -20.54
CA CYS A 485 16.72 10.31 -19.38
C CYS A 485 16.85 8.90 -18.81
N GLU A 486 17.14 7.93 -19.59
CA GLU A 486 17.27 6.54 -19.11
C GLU A 486 18.55 6.37 -18.27
N ARG A 487 19.48 7.25 -18.41
CA ARG A 487 20.78 7.01 -17.75
C ARG A 487 20.99 8.00 -16.60
N LEU A 488 19.99 8.83 -16.40
CA LEU A 488 20.11 9.78 -15.28
C LEU A 488 19.82 9.06 -13.95
N LYS A 489 20.68 9.48 -12.98
CA LYS A 489 20.47 8.87 -11.65
C LYS A 489 20.19 9.98 -10.62
N PRO A 490 19.27 9.64 -9.76
CA PRO A 490 18.97 10.63 -8.71
C PRO A 490 20.18 10.88 -7.81
N SER A 491 20.36 12.16 -7.49
CA SER A 491 21.51 12.52 -6.63
C SER A 491 21.03 13.53 -5.58
N LEU A 492 21.54 13.29 -4.26
CA LEU A 492 21.18 14.20 -3.15
C LEU A 492 22.45 14.74 -2.49
N CYS A 493 22.37 16.10 -2.38
CA CYS A 493 23.54 16.71 -1.73
C CYS A 493 23.06 17.49 -0.49
N THR A 494 23.82 17.32 0.62
CA THR A 494 23.44 18.05 1.86
C THR A 494 24.17 19.38 1.94
N GLU A 495 23.76 20.24 2.80
CA GLU A 495 24.31 21.60 2.90
C GLU A 495 25.81 21.56 3.25
N THR A 496 26.59 22.36 2.59
CA THR A 496 28.03 22.56 2.83
C THR A 496 28.85 21.45 2.18
N THR A 497 28.17 20.61 1.43
CA THR A 497 28.92 19.54 0.75
C THR A 497 29.42 20.05 -0.61
N TYR A 498 30.67 19.63 -0.84
CA TYR A 498 31.23 20.04 -2.14
C TYR A 498 30.88 18.99 -3.21
N VAL A 499 30.15 19.46 -4.17
CA VAL A 499 29.87 18.54 -5.29
C VAL A 499 31.15 18.27 -6.09
N VAL A 500 31.90 19.29 -6.36
CA VAL A 500 33.19 19.14 -7.08
C VAL A 500 34.10 20.29 -6.64
N ARG A 501 35.33 19.92 -6.45
CA ARG A 501 36.32 20.97 -6.10
C ARG A 501 37.22 21.27 -7.30
N GLU A 502 37.63 22.55 -7.28
CA GLU A 502 38.49 22.96 -8.41
C GLU A 502 39.77 22.10 -8.44
N GLY A 503 40.07 21.51 -9.73
CA GLY A 503 41.31 20.72 -9.89
C GLY A 503 41.04 19.21 -9.76
N GLU A 504 39.80 18.91 -9.32
CA GLU A 504 39.46 17.47 -9.20
C GLU A 504 38.76 16.97 -10.49
N PRO A 505 38.99 15.66 -10.76
CA PRO A 505 38.34 15.11 -11.95
C PRO A 505 36.81 15.13 -11.82
N VAL A 506 36.25 15.58 -12.94
CA VAL A 506 34.77 15.65 -12.94
C VAL A 506 34.20 14.33 -13.46
N ASP A 507 33.35 13.70 -12.61
CA ASP A 507 32.86 12.35 -13.01
C ASP A 507 31.36 12.37 -13.31
N GLU A 508 30.77 13.48 -12.92
CA GLU A 508 29.32 13.48 -13.20
C GLU A 508 28.85 14.92 -13.45
N MET A 509 27.86 14.95 -14.36
CA MET A 509 27.15 16.24 -14.53
C MET A 509 25.85 16.25 -13.72
N LEU A 510 25.70 17.36 -12.88
CA LEU A 510 24.53 17.39 -11.98
C LEU A 510 23.51 18.44 -12.46
N PHE A 511 22.28 17.93 -12.59
CA PHE A 511 21.18 18.83 -12.95
C PHE A 511 20.37 19.15 -11.70
N ILE A 512 20.19 20.46 -11.50
CA ILE A 512 19.62 20.87 -10.19
C ILE A 512 18.10 21.03 -10.36
N ILE A 513 17.45 20.29 -9.50
CA ILE A 513 15.96 20.36 -9.53
C ILE A 513 15.48 21.30 -8.41
N ARG A 514 16.17 21.12 -7.32
CA ARG A 514 15.81 21.96 -6.16
C ARG A 514 17.07 22.24 -5.32
N GLY A 515 17.17 23.49 -4.85
CA GLY A 515 18.30 23.84 -3.97
C GLY A 515 19.22 24.87 -4.62
N ARG A 516 20.16 25.23 -3.74
CA ARG A 516 21.07 26.29 -4.23
C ARG A 516 22.51 25.86 -4.01
N LEU A 517 23.22 26.12 -5.18
CA LEU A 517 24.65 25.77 -5.10
C LEU A 517 25.49 27.02 -5.39
N GLU A 518 26.61 27.05 -4.67
CA GLU A 518 27.54 28.15 -4.95
C GLU A 518 28.73 27.66 -5.80
N SER A 519 28.98 28.43 -6.89
CA SER A 519 30.13 28.09 -7.76
C SER A 519 31.22 29.15 -7.62
N SER A 520 32.39 28.67 -7.21
CA SER A 520 33.50 29.63 -7.06
C SER A 520 34.73 29.16 -7.83
N THR A 521 35.46 30.18 -8.52
CA THR A 521 36.66 29.81 -9.29
C THR A 521 37.81 30.75 -8.91
N THR A 522 38.96 30.12 -8.78
CA THR A 522 40.16 30.95 -8.49
C THR A 522 41.10 30.96 -9.71
N ASP A 523 40.54 30.57 -10.87
CA ASP A 523 41.35 30.50 -12.10
C ASP A 523 42.74 29.91 -11.83
N GLY A 524 42.82 28.83 -11.18
CA GLY A 524 44.10 28.10 -11.06
C GLY A 524 45.04 28.79 -10.05
N GLY A 525 44.40 29.68 -9.12
CA GLY A 525 45.23 30.19 -8.01
C GLY A 525 45.80 31.58 -8.33
N ARG A 526 45.39 32.24 -9.45
CA ARG A 526 45.88 33.60 -9.74
C ARG A 526 45.45 34.59 -8.65
N THR A 527 46.47 35.25 -7.98
CA THR A 527 46.23 36.21 -6.87
C THR A 527 45.40 37.40 -7.36
N GLY A 528 44.12 37.55 -6.76
CA GLY A 528 43.25 38.72 -7.02
C GLY A 528 42.08 38.35 -7.94
N PHE A 529 41.94 36.98 -8.30
CA PHE A 529 40.85 36.54 -9.20
C PHE A 529 39.99 35.51 -8.47
N PHE A 530 38.80 36.06 -7.85
CA PHE A 530 37.81 35.17 -7.17
C PHE A 530 36.41 35.52 -7.68
N ASN A 531 35.96 34.53 -8.53
CA ASN A 531 34.58 34.73 -9.02
C ASN A 531 33.61 33.74 -8.34
N LYS A 532 32.60 34.41 -7.80
CA LYS A 532 31.59 33.57 -7.12
C LYS A 532 30.24 33.71 -7.84
N GLY A 533 29.67 32.51 -8.11
CA GLY A 533 28.37 32.52 -8.82
C GLY A 533 27.39 31.57 -8.11
N LEU A 534 26.07 31.95 -8.26
CA LEU A 534 25.05 31.11 -7.61
C LEU A 534 24.32 30.27 -8.68
N LEU A 535 24.29 28.89 -8.35
CA LEU A 535 23.49 27.99 -9.22
C LEU A 535 22.15 27.64 -8.56
N LYS A 536 21.09 27.96 -9.35
CA LYS A 536 19.75 27.69 -8.80
C LYS A 536 19.04 26.62 -9.63
N GLU A 537 17.78 26.48 -9.31
CA GLU A 537 16.98 25.45 -9.99
C GLU A 537 16.98 25.67 -11.50
N GLY A 538 17.30 24.58 -12.22
CA GLY A 538 17.34 24.66 -13.69
C GLY A 538 18.77 24.79 -14.21
N ASP A 539 19.64 25.15 -13.27
CA ASP A 539 21.07 25.23 -13.68
C ASP A 539 21.76 23.87 -13.57
N PHE A 540 22.95 23.77 -14.16
CA PHE A 540 23.66 22.48 -14.09
C PHE A 540 25.16 22.75 -13.90
N CYS A 541 25.86 21.73 -13.36
CA CYS A 541 27.33 21.85 -13.22
C CYS A 541 28.00 20.58 -13.76
N GLY A 542 29.33 20.72 -14.15
CA GLY A 542 30.07 19.60 -14.74
C GLY A 542 30.06 19.67 -16.28
N GLU A 543 29.99 20.85 -16.77
CA GLU A 543 29.86 21.04 -18.23
C GLU A 543 31.16 20.65 -18.95
N GLU A 544 32.20 20.51 -18.16
CA GLU A 544 33.48 20.09 -18.75
C GLU A 544 33.37 18.69 -19.38
N LEU A 545 32.46 17.95 -18.85
CA LEU A 545 32.29 16.57 -19.36
C LEU A 545 31.69 16.56 -20.76
N LEU A 546 31.09 17.58 -21.05
CA LEU A 546 30.41 17.61 -22.37
C LEU A 546 31.44 17.74 -23.50
N THR A 547 32.36 18.72 -23.30
CA THR A 547 33.42 18.87 -24.33
C THR A 547 34.28 17.61 -24.41
N TRP A 548 34.46 17.04 -23.28
CA TRP A 548 35.23 15.77 -23.24
C TRP A 548 34.47 14.64 -23.94
N ALA A 549 33.23 14.59 -23.71
CA ALA A 549 32.44 13.46 -24.29
C ALA A 549 32.26 13.66 -25.80
N LEU A 550 32.30 14.89 -26.28
CA LEU A 550 32.05 15.15 -27.71
C LEU A 550 33.36 15.03 -28.50
N ASP A 551 34.50 14.95 -27.83
CA ASP A 551 35.78 14.80 -28.54
C ASP A 551 36.13 13.31 -28.72
N PRO A 552 36.12 12.90 -29.98
CA PRO A 552 36.39 11.48 -30.26
C PRO A 552 37.83 11.10 -29.89
N LYS A 553 38.75 12.07 -29.76
CA LYS A 553 40.17 11.81 -29.45
C LYS A 553 40.45 12.02 -27.95
N ALA A 554 39.41 12.30 -27.24
CA ALA A 554 39.60 12.59 -25.81
C ALA A 554 40.11 11.34 -25.07
N ALA A 555 41.29 11.54 -24.33
CA ALA A 555 41.99 10.53 -23.51
C ALA A 555 41.06 9.95 -22.44
N ALA A 556 41.20 8.64 -22.11
CA ALA A 556 40.42 7.95 -21.04
C ALA A 556 40.39 8.78 -19.75
N ASN A 557 41.24 9.90 -19.71
CA ASN A 557 41.28 10.62 -18.43
C ASN A 557 40.18 11.70 -18.36
N LEU A 558 39.55 11.82 -17.12
CA LEU A 558 38.45 12.79 -16.92
C LEU A 558 39.01 14.21 -16.85
N PRO A 559 38.15 15.11 -17.35
CA PRO A 559 38.59 16.52 -17.30
C PRO A 559 38.60 17.07 -15.86
N LEU A 560 39.58 18.00 -15.69
CA LEU A 560 39.68 18.59 -14.33
C LEU A 560 38.70 19.77 -14.21
N SER A 561 38.18 19.81 -12.93
CA SER A 561 37.15 20.85 -12.71
C SER A 561 37.81 22.22 -12.65
N THR A 562 37.24 23.23 -13.24
CA THR A 562 37.78 24.60 -13.29
C THR A 562 37.22 25.42 -12.11
N ARG A 563 36.19 24.83 -11.33
CA ARG A 563 35.59 25.59 -10.22
C ARG A 563 35.19 24.63 -9.09
N SER A 564 35.00 25.38 -8.00
CA SER A 564 34.47 24.61 -6.86
C SER A 564 32.97 24.90 -6.65
N VAL A 565 32.23 23.77 -6.56
CA VAL A 565 30.77 23.92 -6.42
C VAL A 565 30.39 23.37 -5.04
N LYS A 566 29.84 24.36 -4.29
CA LYS A 566 29.43 23.96 -2.92
C LYS A 566 27.92 24.17 -2.73
N ALA A 567 27.37 23.20 -1.93
CA ALA A 567 25.91 23.27 -1.72
C ALA A 567 25.59 24.22 -0.56
N LEU A 568 24.74 25.22 -0.80
CA LEU A 568 24.35 26.16 0.27
C LEU A 568 23.11 25.66 1.00
N SER A 569 22.24 24.94 0.25
CA SER A 569 21.05 24.28 0.84
C SER A 569 20.98 22.82 0.37
N GLU A 570 20.01 22.07 0.98
CA GLU A 570 19.85 20.67 0.50
C GLU A 570 19.40 20.64 -0.97
N VAL A 571 20.30 19.97 -1.73
CA VAL A 571 20.07 20.02 -3.19
C VAL A 571 19.65 18.63 -3.69
N GLU A 572 18.59 18.74 -4.45
CA GLU A 572 18.13 17.54 -5.18
C GLU A 572 18.31 17.71 -6.69
N GLY A 573 18.94 16.62 -7.21
CA GLY A 573 19.10 16.71 -8.67
C GLY A 573 19.35 15.35 -9.31
N PHE A 574 19.49 15.43 -10.62
CA PHE A 574 19.86 14.20 -11.35
C PHE A 574 21.30 14.32 -11.87
N ALA A 575 21.91 13.17 -11.64
CA ALA A 575 23.32 13.19 -12.10
C ALA A 575 23.51 12.29 -13.32
N LEU A 576 24.21 12.85 -14.29
CA LEU A 576 24.62 12.07 -15.47
C LEU A 576 26.12 11.76 -15.38
N HIS A 577 26.40 10.44 -15.31
CA HIS A 577 27.82 10.04 -15.10
C HIS A 577 28.59 10.11 -16.44
N ALA A 578 29.85 10.34 -16.30
CA ALA A 578 30.73 10.59 -17.46
C ALA A 578 30.69 9.39 -18.42
N ASP A 579 30.68 8.18 -17.87
CA ASP A 579 30.68 6.97 -18.74
C ASP A 579 29.40 6.88 -19.56
N GLU A 580 28.37 7.27 -18.88
CA GLU A 580 27.06 7.18 -19.58
C GLU A 580 26.94 8.28 -20.64
N LEU A 581 27.48 9.42 -20.28
CA LEU A 581 27.45 10.53 -21.26
C LEU A 581 28.30 10.20 -22.48
N LYS A 582 29.47 9.64 -22.28
CA LYS A 582 30.31 9.20 -23.42
C LYS A 582 29.61 8.14 -24.28
N PHE A 583 28.95 7.29 -23.60
CA PHE A 583 28.19 6.27 -24.34
C PHE A 583 27.13 6.91 -25.24
N VAL A 584 26.40 7.92 -24.70
CA VAL A 584 25.32 8.55 -25.48
C VAL A 584 25.94 9.40 -26.60
N ALA A 585 27.04 10.04 -26.24
CA ALA A 585 27.72 10.88 -27.25
C ALA A 585 28.27 10.03 -28.39
N GLY A 586 28.70 8.80 -28.09
CA GLY A 586 29.19 7.87 -29.13
C GLY A 586 28.06 7.38 -30.04
N GLN A 587 26.90 7.30 -29.57
CA GLN A 587 25.78 6.67 -30.32
C GLN A 587 25.05 7.72 -31.16
N PHE A 588 25.21 8.99 -30.72
CA PHE A 588 24.40 9.98 -31.46
C PHE A 588 25.33 11.06 -32.04
N ARG A 589 25.51 11.00 -33.36
CA ARG A 589 26.45 11.88 -34.09
C ARG A 589 25.96 13.33 -34.09
N ARG A 590 24.68 13.51 -33.83
CA ARG A 590 24.08 14.86 -33.83
C ARG A 590 24.51 15.66 -32.60
N LEU A 591 24.96 14.98 -31.56
CA LEU A 591 25.54 15.75 -30.42
C LEU A 591 26.78 16.52 -30.86
N HIS A 592 27.25 16.31 -32.12
CA HIS A 592 28.44 17.00 -32.64
C HIS A 592 28.02 18.20 -33.50
N SER A 593 26.68 18.58 -33.40
CA SER A 593 26.19 19.68 -34.26
C SER A 593 26.79 21.02 -33.79
N LYS A 594 27.18 21.87 -34.80
CA LYS A 594 27.79 23.20 -34.53
C LYS A 594 26.81 24.10 -33.77
N GLN A 595 25.54 23.91 -34.00
CA GLN A 595 24.50 24.69 -33.30
C GLN A 595 24.46 24.34 -31.80
N LEU A 596 24.58 23.17 -31.44
CA LEU A 596 24.56 22.73 -30.03
C LEU A 596 25.86 23.15 -29.31
N GLN A 597 27.00 23.13 -30.07
CA GLN A 597 28.27 23.60 -29.47
C GLN A 597 28.19 25.09 -29.14
N GLN A 598 27.46 25.82 -30.04
CA GLN A 598 27.32 27.27 -29.78
C GLN A 598 26.38 27.52 -28.59
N THR A 599 25.34 26.74 -28.52
CA THR A 599 24.40 26.90 -27.39
C THR A 599 25.10 26.57 -26.06
N PHE A 600 26.09 25.59 -26.22
CA PHE A 600 26.86 25.23 -25.01
C PHE A 600 27.76 26.40 -24.59
N ARG A 601 28.28 27.00 -25.58
CA ARG A 601 29.19 28.11 -25.27
C ARG A 601 28.42 29.29 -24.66
N PHE A 602 27.23 29.42 -25.15
CA PHE A 602 26.44 30.58 -24.69
C PHE A 602 25.98 30.37 -23.25
N TYR A 603 25.64 29.11 -22.83
CA TYR A 603 25.01 28.92 -21.50
C TYR A 603 26.06 28.49 -20.49
N SER A 604 27.26 28.28 -21.01
CA SER A 604 28.32 27.91 -20.06
C SER A 604 28.85 29.15 -19.33
N GLN A 605 28.83 29.04 -18.01
CA GLN A 605 29.32 30.20 -17.23
C GLN A 605 30.79 30.48 -17.53
N GLN A 606 31.51 29.45 -17.97
CA GLN A 606 32.93 29.67 -18.30
C GLN A 606 33.09 30.51 -19.56
N TRP A 607 32.35 30.15 -20.50
CA TRP A 607 32.48 30.90 -21.78
C TRP A 607 31.91 32.31 -21.64
N ARG A 608 30.91 32.44 -20.71
CA ARG A 608 30.35 33.79 -20.52
C ARG A 608 31.34 34.67 -19.76
N THR A 609 31.92 34.01 -18.76
CA THR A 609 32.92 34.79 -18.01
C THR A 609 34.13 35.13 -18.88
N TRP A 610 34.56 34.14 -19.61
CA TRP A 610 35.66 34.43 -20.56
C TRP A 610 35.29 35.56 -21.53
N ALA A 611 34.07 35.47 -22.15
CA ALA A 611 33.64 36.51 -23.12
C ALA A 611 33.62 37.89 -22.45
N SER A 612 33.08 37.90 -21.20
CA SER A 612 33.03 39.19 -20.48
C SER A 612 34.44 39.74 -20.24
N CYS A 613 35.32 38.83 -19.79
CA CYS A 613 36.70 39.27 -19.56
C CYS A 613 37.37 39.75 -20.85
N PHE A 614 37.08 39.03 -21.87
CA PHE A 614 37.68 39.42 -23.17
C PHE A 614 37.18 40.79 -23.62
N ILE A 615 35.89 40.99 -23.50
CA ILE A 615 35.33 42.29 -23.94
C ILE A 615 35.90 43.41 -23.04
N GLN A 616 35.96 43.07 -21.74
CA GLN A 616 36.53 44.07 -20.81
C GLN A 616 37.98 44.40 -21.17
N ALA A 617 38.71 43.39 -21.40
CA ALA A 617 40.12 43.63 -21.78
C ALA A 617 40.23 44.43 -23.08
N ALA A 618 39.37 44.01 -24.08
CA ALA A 618 39.40 44.74 -25.37
C ALA A 618 38.97 46.21 -25.18
N TRP A 619 37.98 46.47 -24.34
CA TRP A 619 37.50 47.85 -24.10
C TRP A 619 38.58 48.67 -23.37
N ARG A 620 39.21 48.04 -22.41
CA ARG A 620 40.29 48.76 -21.71
C ARG A 620 41.44 49.13 -22.67
N ARG A 621 41.61 48.24 -23.65
CA ARG A 621 42.64 48.56 -24.67
C ARG A 621 42.19 49.74 -25.54
N TYR A 622 41.00 49.65 -25.93
CA TYR A 622 40.50 50.74 -26.78
C TYR A 622 40.56 52.08 -26.02
N GLN A 623 40.22 52.05 -24.73
CA GLN A 623 40.25 53.30 -23.95
C GLN A 623 41.69 53.82 -23.83
N LYS A 624 42.64 52.90 -23.67
CA LYS A 624 44.05 53.32 -23.58
C LYS A 624 44.54 53.91 -24.91
N ARG A 625 44.06 53.23 -25.99
CA ARG A 625 44.47 53.76 -27.31
C ARG A 625 43.84 55.15 -27.54
N LYS A 626 42.61 55.34 -27.19
CA LYS A 626 41.94 56.63 -27.41
C LYS A 626 42.56 57.71 -26.51
N ALA A 627 42.88 57.35 -25.26
CA ALA A 627 43.57 58.30 -24.37
C ALA A 627 44.94 58.71 -24.91
N ALA A 628 45.66 57.73 -25.44
CA ALA A 628 46.98 58.05 -26.04
C ALA A 628 46.82 58.95 -27.27
N GLU A 629 45.78 58.70 -28.07
CA GLU A 629 45.56 59.55 -29.27
C GLU A 629 45.19 60.98 -28.85
N HIS A 630 44.31 61.07 -27.82
CA HIS A 630 43.95 62.40 -27.33
C HIS A 630 45.19 63.13 -26.80
N ARG A 631 46.07 62.42 -26.02
CA ARG A 631 47.33 63.04 -25.57
C ARG A 631 48.21 63.46 -26.76
N ARG A 632 48.14 62.64 -27.79
CA ARG A 632 48.92 63.00 -29.00
C ARG A 632 48.36 64.27 -29.65
N ARG A 633 47.07 64.37 -29.77
CA ARG A 633 46.44 65.55 -30.40
C ARG A 633 46.72 66.81 -29.55
N GLU A 634 46.70 66.65 -28.18
CA GLU A 634 47.02 67.80 -27.31
C GLU A 634 48.49 68.20 -27.49
N GLU A 635 49.38 67.18 -27.57
CA GLU A 635 50.80 67.51 -27.79
C GLU A 635 51.03 68.17 -29.15
N GLU A 636 50.31 67.73 -30.24
CA GLU A 636 50.46 68.35 -31.58
C GLU A 636 49.91 69.78 -31.57
N GLU A 637 48.84 70.01 -30.87
CA GLU A 637 48.27 71.38 -30.76
C GLU A 637 49.20 72.29 -29.96
N MET A 638 49.81 71.80 -28.83
CA MET A 638 50.85 72.53 -28.10
C MET A 638 52.08 72.80 -28.96
N TYR A 639 52.43 71.80 -29.76
CA TYR A 639 53.63 71.91 -30.65
C TYR A 639 53.34 72.85 -31.81
N ALA A 640 52.11 72.93 -32.43
CA ALA A 640 51.70 73.90 -33.47
C ALA A 640 51.65 75.32 -32.88
N ALA A 641 51.27 75.46 -31.66
CA ALA A 641 51.26 76.78 -30.99
C ALA A 641 52.70 77.25 -30.71
N GLU A 642 53.65 76.35 -30.43
CA GLU A 642 55.08 76.67 -30.23
C GLU A 642 55.78 76.98 -31.56
N MET A 643 55.40 76.39 -32.75
CA MET A 643 55.92 76.66 -34.10
C MET A 643 55.45 78.04 -34.59
N ALA A 644 54.23 78.45 -34.19
CA ALA A 644 53.74 79.79 -34.57
C ALA A 644 54.47 80.88 -33.77
N SER A 645 55.17 80.55 -32.62
CA SER A 645 55.94 81.52 -31.80
C SER A 645 57.42 81.50 -32.18
N ALA A 646 58.01 80.54 -33.00
CA ALA A 646 59.46 80.35 -33.26
C ALA A 646 59.78 80.78 -34.70
N SER A 647 59.03 81.66 -35.45
CA SER A 647 59.35 82.17 -36.80
C SER A 647 60.32 83.36 -36.71
N SER A 648 61.44 83.31 -35.76
CA SER A 648 62.44 84.34 -36.10
C SER A 648 63.83 83.88 -35.69
N SER A 649 64.45 82.72 -36.29
CA SER A 649 65.94 82.68 -36.30
C SER A 649 66.38 81.31 -36.84
N SER A 650 67.07 81.12 -37.95
CA SER A 650 67.65 80.16 -38.91
C SER A 650 68.66 79.23 -38.21
N GLN A 651 68.86 79.16 -36.76
CA GLN A 651 69.69 78.13 -36.09
C GLN A 651 68.82 77.17 -35.28
N ILE A 652 67.47 77.23 -35.42
CA ILE A 652 66.45 76.40 -34.73
C ILE A 652 65.80 75.46 -35.75
N THR A 653 66.23 75.50 -36.99
CA THR A 653 65.57 74.68 -38.04
C THR A 653 66.26 73.32 -38.15
N THR A 654 67.57 73.21 -37.76
CA THR A 654 68.31 71.92 -37.83
C THR A 654 68.05 71.09 -36.56
N ALA A 655 67.87 71.69 -35.36
CA ALA A 655 67.44 70.99 -34.13
C ALA A 655 65.98 70.54 -34.22
N PHE A 656 65.27 71.20 -35.12
CA PHE A 656 63.85 70.86 -35.36
C PHE A 656 63.73 69.69 -36.34
N LEU A 657 64.60 69.51 -37.30
CA LEU A 657 64.57 68.39 -38.26
C LEU A 657 65.10 67.10 -37.61
N VAL A 658 66.05 67.27 -36.56
CA VAL A 658 66.57 66.10 -35.81
C VAL A 658 65.52 65.65 -34.78
N SER A 659 64.73 66.54 -34.18
CA SER A 659 63.60 66.18 -33.29
C SER A 659 62.46 65.53 -34.08
N ARG A 660 62.25 65.96 -35.35
CA ARG A 660 61.22 65.32 -36.20
C ARG A 660 61.67 63.91 -36.64
N PHE A 661 62.94 63.78 -36.94
CA PHE A 661 63.46 62.45 -37.32
C PHE A 661 63.47 61.51 -36.11
N ALA A 662 63.85 62.00 -34.87
CA ALA A 662 63.86 61.16 -33.65
C ALA A 662 62.42 60.80 -33.25
N LYS A 663 61.48 61.63 -33.49
CA LYS A 663 60.06 61.36 -33.23
C LYS A 663 59.49 60.33 -34.20
N ASN A 664 59.84 60.50 -35.51
CA ASN A 664 59.35 59.51 -36.50
C ASN A 664 60.01 58.13 -36.28
N ALA A 665 61.20 58.08 -35.72
CA ALA A 665 61.88 56.81 -35.39
C ALA A 665 61.30 56.20 -34.11
N MET A 666 60.81 57.05 -33.15
CA MET A 666 60.17 56.56 -31.92
C MET A 666 58.72 56.13 -32.20
N ARG A 667 58.15 56.63 -33.35
CA ARG A 667 56.81 56.19 -33.82
C ARG A 667 56.87 54.73 -34.29
N GLY A 668 57.92 54.38 -34.87
CA GLY A 668 58.09 52.97 -35.31
C GLY A 668 58.35 52.03 -34.13
N VAL A 669 58.94 52.49 -33.03
CA VAL A 669 59.29 51.66 -31.85
C VAL A 669 58.07 51.56 -30.93
N GLN A 670 57.25 52.55 -30.79
CA GLN A 670 56.00 52.51 -29.99
C GLN A 670 54.93 51.66 -30.69
N ARG A 671 54.90 51.75 -32.05
CA ARG A 671 54.01 50.86 -32.81
C ARG A 671 54.41 49.39 -32.65
N GLN A 672 55.65 49.18 -32.59
CA GLN A 672 56.13 47.78 -32.41
C GLN A 672 55.95 47.33 -30.97
N ARG A 673 56.02 48.21 -30.00
CA ARG A 673 55.78 47.88 -28.57
C ARG A 673 54.27 47.68 -28.33
N SER A 674 53.42 48.45 -28.94
CA SER A 674 51.96 48.23 -28.92
C SER A 674 51.57 46.91 -29.58
N LEU A 675 52.33 46.52 -30.65
CA LEU A 675 52.05 45.21 -31.30
C LEU A 675 52.57 44.06 -30.44
N GLN A 676 53.64 44.31 -29.69
CA GLN A 676 54.20 43.31 -28.76
C GLN A 676 53.34 43.23 -27.48
N GLU A 677 52.70 44.29 -26.95
CA GLU A 677 51.73 44.31 -25.84
C GLU A 677 50.41 43.62 -26.23
N GLU A 678 50.02 43.62 -27.55
CA GLU A 678 48.90 42.82 -28.11
C GLU A 678 49.18 41.32 -28.00
N ARG A 679 50.43 40.96 -27.84
CA ARG A 679 50.76 39.51 -27.76
C ARG A 679 50.88 39.08 -26.29
N LEU A 680 50.80 39.97 -25.25
CA LEU A 680 51.23 39.60 -23.89
C LEU A 680 50.00 39.48 -22.98
N ILE A 681 48.64 39.51 -23.53
CA ILE A 681 47.59 39.06 -22.57
C ILE A 681 46.72 38.02 -23.28
N LEU A 682 47.23 36.81 -23.51
CA LEU A 682 46.44 35.70 -24.10
C LEU A 682 45.49 35.12 -23.07
N LEU A 683 44.27 35.79 -22.91
CA LEU A 683 43.29 35.03 -22.08
C LEU A 683 43.08 33.63 -22.65
N ALA A 684 43.59 32.65 -21.90
CA ALA A 684 43.49 31.24 -22.36
C ALA A 684 42.02 30.88 -22.66
N LYS A 685 41.86 30.70 -23.92
CA LYS A 685 40.56 30.21 -24.41
C LYS A 685 40.17 28.89 -23.72
N PRO A 686 38.90 28.87 -23.18
CA PRO A 686 38.44 27.60 -22.61
C PRO A 686 38.49 26.46 -23.64
N SER A 687 39.00 25.25 -23.23
CA SER A 687 39.26 24.09 -24.12
C SER A 687 38.05 23.84 -25.05
N ASP A 688 38.33 23.96 -26.55
CA ASP A 688 37.34 23.68 -27.61
C ASP A 688 36.77 22.26 -27.47
#